data_AF-A0A0P1ACA5-F1
#
_entry.id   AF-A0A0P1ACA5-F1
#
_cell.length_a   1.000
_cell.length_b   1.000
_cell.length_c   1.000
_cell.angle_alpha   90.00
_cell.angle_beta   90.00
_cell.angle_gamma   90.00
#
_symmetry.space_group_name_H-M   'P 1'
#
loop_
_entity.id
_entity.type
_entity.pdbx_description
1 polymer ?
#
loop_
_entity_poly.entity_id
_entity_poly.type
_entity_poly.pdbx_seq_one_letter_code
_entity_poly.pdbx_strand_id
1 'polypeptide(L)'
;MSDYEEEDEKWVQWFCSLSGNEPFCEVAQSYIEDSFNLYGLRAMVPNYQDALNIILDLTDIPYDDDVPVYAAELYGLIHSRYIITAHGLDAMMKKYREGDFGICPRALCDGQPVVPAGLYDEWKKSEMKVYCPKCRDLYTPTSEYQTPAIDGAYFGTTFPHLFFLTYKELDPAPSTLLYVPRVFGYKIHNKSENRRRLAILAKEDEDEEKTQQQRRTVAGGRRKGAADSSADTSSSRLPTWWLEDIKPRRGVAHGKIKEANRVDGEDSGDEGKFLSVLCTTCAAVSGSDMQGTTMSDEKELQNELKAKINLQSMTIDPEWKDVTQLMSAAAKEFKVGQLIHEGDFNLFESMSALELMDPKMDSGMSVNGIPPQSISARLASGSVQLNFSSARDVLATLDRLFCCEAGWLNGLPLAQSLLTSIYMHREPLNALCTQLVTSSNSLMLMDVDVRLLLKERLRNTAKDSLLLVMVAVTLATLKTANLVREATLRADIYEEEDFSPGKGFDAGILTSITVEAVDTLLQVTQERMETILLQHKASSAKKMTRKKQGKRKSTTAAGMSEDTNVLGYEMLHSNVRINAMLCEAFIRRLQLQRKLLNTYAEIGLAEGPLDLQKARNGFHCAYELVQGLLTERLELDPECFNGKAIGFDPSISRLLLSGSPPRDIQVPSFEKSLSKMKKIMEEMQIGCSPPEWRCMEDLRIFLIEFSRRQPTLVARSYVLLFLYADGKMYAKYNFMDWLSASMVINGVPSVLLSTQEGILYTSRCIETVYESLKVYLHNRSRQRPRIESLLDEWSILQAEATAVDERFTTEMNIPHATYPRYFTAWSLEESVQLMLHYVVLGLELELYAPPELGMVYWYLDYLQGSRLQNLNVTWTFVEKMKEVMPSAHCREPRAMKQQQPSASGKSIKKSKAKHKKKSASVSSLPSEPAHDIIDPTKARFFREFKYTELLRSLMRAYFQLFNALEREGLVEVKLPVYSSYLIRFQHRFAAFQKLPYPAALTFEEYRQNSDFSPYDLELIYKSAEECFNMARGHAEALLSDEEKINRIVTIGGLEIVRDFELQSLLKVCISCCIHLSQRTEGKIKMKTSKEVHLDFSVHPHFPVVEFSS
;
A
#
# COMPACT_ATOMS: atom_id res chain seq x y z
N MET A 1 -26.33 -49.33 -60.42
CA MET A 1 -25.87 -47.95 -60.23
C MET A 1 -25.90 -47.72 -58.74
N SER A 2 -24.81 -47.25 -58.16
CA SER A 2 -24.74 -46.92 -56.74
C SER A 2 -25.47 -45.61 -56.50
N ASP A 3 -26.32 -45.57 -55.47
CA ASP A 3 -26.93 -44.35 -54.99
C ASP A 3 -25.84 -43.40 -54.47
N TYR A 4 -25.97 -42.11 -54.81
CA TYR A 4 -25.24 -41.04 -54.16
C TYR A 4 -26.23 -40.44 -53.15
N GLU A 5 -25.98 -40.67 -51.87
CA GLU A 5 -26.65 -39.92 -50.81
C GLU A 5 -26.07 -38.50 -50.84
N GLU A 6 -26.93 -37.49 -50.97
CA GLU A 6 -26.55 -36.09 -50.75
C GLU A 6 -26.34 -35.93 -49.23
N GLU A 7 -25.10 -35.69 -48.79
CA GLU A 7 -24.83 -35.34 -47.39
C GLU A 7 -25.40 -33.95 -47.11
N ASP A 8 -26.38 -33.85 -46.20
CA ASP A 8 -26.95 -32.58 -45.75
C ASP A 8 -25.84 -31.69 -45.14
N GLU A 9 -25.66 -30.47 -45.66
CA GLU A 9 -24.67 -29.51 -45.17
C GLU A 9 -25.01 -29.09 -43.73
N LYS A 10 -24.09 -29.30 -42.78
CA LYS A 10 -24.30 -28.96 -41.37
C LYS A 10 -24.26 -27.44 -41.14
N TRP A 11 -25.00 -26.93 -40.15
CA TRP A 11 -25.05 -25.49 -39.84
C TRP A 11 -23.67 -24.85 -39.65
N VAL A 12 -22.73 -25.57 -39.01
CA VAL A 12 -21.35 -25.08 -38.81
C VAL A 12 -20.58 -24.94 -40.12
N GLN A 13 -20.80 -25.84 -41.07
CA GLN A 13 -20.14 -25.84 -42.38
C GLN A 13 -20.72 -24.74 -43.26
N TRP A 14 -22.05 -24.64 -43.29
CA TRP A 14 -22.78 -23.54 -43.90
C TRP A 14 -22.34 -22.18 -43.34
N PHE A 15 -22.32 -22.01 -42.02
CA PHE A 15 -21.93 -20.73 -41.39
C PHE A 15 -20.51 -20.31 -41.75
N CYS A 16 -19.57 -21.25 -41.84
CA CYS A 16 -18.19 -21.00 -42.26
C CYS A 16 -18.02 -20.85 -43.80
N SER A 17 -18.99 -21.24 -44.61
CA SER A 17 -18.99 -21.04 -46.07
C SER A 17 -19.62 -19.70 -46.51
N LEU A 18 -20.35 -19.02 -45.62
CA LEU A 18 -20.90 -17.67 -45.86
C LEU A 18 -19.81 -16.62 -46.14
N SER A 19 -20.06 -15.74 -47.11
CA SER A 19 -19.15 -14.64 -47.42
C SER A 19 -19.06 -13.62 -46.28
N GLY A 20 -17.84 -13.25 -45.89
CA GLY A 20 -17.52 -12.49 -44.70
C GLY A 20 -17.03 -13.36 -43.53
N ASN A 21 -17.47 -14.63 -43.45
CA ASN A 21 -17.10 -15.56 -42.37
C ASN A 21 -15.82 -16.37 -42.66
N GLU A 22 -15.07 -16.03 -43.71
CA GLU A 22 -13.82 -16.70 -44.08
C GLU A 22 -12.79 -16.82 -42.94
N PRO A 23 -12.71 -15.90 -41.95
CA PRO A 23 -11.80 -16.03 -40.81
C PRO A 23 -12.16 -17.13 -39.79
N PHE A 24 -13.38 -17.68 -39.79
CA PHE A 24 -13.76 -18.73 -38.85
C PHE A 24 -13.19 -20.11 -39.23
N CYS A 25 -12.92 -20.95 -38.24
CA CYS A 25 -12.71 -22.39 -38.43
C CYS A 25 -13.92 -23.20 -37.94
N GLU A 26 -14.19 -24.33 -38.58
CA GLU A 26 -15.23 -25.27 -38.17
C GLU A 26 -14.93 -25.84 -36.77
N VAL A 27 -15.75 -25.46 -35.77
CA VAL A 27 -15.64 -26.00 -34.41
C VAL A 27 -16.19 -27.43 -34.41
N ALA A 28 -15.37 -28.39 -33.99
CA ALA A 28 -15.78 -29.79 -33.90
C ALA A 28 -17.02 -29.99 -33.01
N GLN A 29 -18.04 -30.69 -33.52
CA GLN A 29 -19.32 -30.92 -32.83
C GLN A 29 -19.16 -31.47 -31.40
N SER A 30 -18.21 -32.38 -31.18
CA SER A 30 -17.90 -32.95 -29.85
C SER A 30 -17.38 -31.94 -28.82
N TYR A 31 -16.83 -30.80 -29.26
CA TYR A 31 -16.45 -29.70 -28.37
C TYR A 31 -17.66 -28.86 -27.92
N ILE A 32 -18.65 -28.71 -28.81
CA ILE A 32 -19.91 -27.98 -28.59
C ILE A 32 -20.85 -28.79 -27.68
N GLU A 33 -20.90 -30.12 -27.85
CA GLU A 33 -21.72 -31.02 -27.03
C GLU A 33 -21.24 -31.10 -25.56
N ASP A 34 -19.96 -30.82 -25.27
CA ASP A 34 -19.46 -30.79 -23.90
C ASP A 34 -19.83 -29.48 -23.18
N SER A 35 -20.85 -29.59 -22.35
CA SER A 35 -21.35 -28.52 -21.46
C SER A 35 -20.29 -27.85 -20.57
N PHE A 36 -19.13 -28.46 -20.32
CA PHE A 36 -18.03 -27.84 -19.58
C PHE A 36 -17.41 -26.68 -20.39
N ASN A 37 -17.19 -26.88 -21.69
CA ASN A 37 -16.59 -25.86 -22.57
C ASN A 37 -17.50 -24.63 -22.73
N LEU A 38 -18.82 -24.84 -22.61
CA LEU A 38 -19.84 -23.79 -22.73
C LEU A 38 -20.16 -23.05 -21.41
N TYR A 39 -19.44 -23.37 -20.31
CA TYR A 39 -19.74 -22.80 -18.99
C TYR A 39 -19.72 -21.26 -19.00
N GLY A 40 -20.77 -20.66 -18.42
CA GLY A 40 -20.98 -19.21 -18.34
C GLY A 40 -21.61 -18.55 -19.59
N LEU A 41 -21.60 -19.19 -20.77
CA LEU A 41 -22.18 -18.60 -21.99
C LEU A 41 -23.71 -18.39 -21.90
N ARG A 42 -24.40 -19.26 -21.16
CA ARG A 42 -25.86 -19.23 -20.94
C ARG A 42 -26.39 -17.93 -20.31
N ALA A 43 -25.55 -17.19 -19.60
CA ALA A 43 -25.94 -15.91 -18.99
C ALA A 43 -25.71 -14.70 -19.92
N MET A 44 -25.03 -14.89 -21.05
CA MET A 44 -24.61 -13.82 -21.95
C MET A 44 -25.46 -13.75 -23.23
N VAL A 45 -25.90 -14.89 -23.77
CA VAL A 45 -26.68 -14.96 -25.02
C VAL A 45 -28.18 -15.19 -24.72
N PRO A 46 -29.10 -14.36 -25.27
CA PRO A 46 -30.54 -14.61 -25.17
C PRO A 46 -30.93 -15.90 -25.91
N ASN A 47 -31.95 -16.61 -25.43
CA ASN A 47 -32.45 -17.86 -26.03
C ASN A 47 -31.37 -18.94 -26.26
N TYR A 48 -30.35 -18.98 -25.38
CA TYR A 48 -29.20 -19.88 -25.44
C TYR A 48 -29.50 -21.33 -25.82
N GLN A 49 -30.61 -21.92 -25.33
CA GLN A 49 -30.94 -23.31 -25.61
C GLN A 49 -31.40 -23.51 -27.06
N ASP A 50 -32.19 -22.57 -27.59
CA ASP A 50 -32.67 -22.60 -28.97
C ASP A 50 -31.50 -22.32 -29.91
N ALA A 51 -30.63 -21.36 -29.56
CA ALA A 51 -29.37 -21.07 -30.24
C ALA A 51 -28.47 -22.32 -30.37
N LEU A 52 -28.29 -23.06 -29.27
CA LEU A 52 -27.47 -24.27 -29.23
C LEU A 52 -28.09 -25.43 -30.02
N ASN A 53 -29.42 -25.56 -30.00
CA ASN A 53 -30.12 -26.58 -30.78
C ASN A 53 -29.99 -26.33 -32.30
N ILE A 54 -29.98 -25.06 -32.74
CA ILE A 54 -29.75 -24.67 -34.13
C ILE A 54 -28.32 -25.00 -34.57
N ILE A 55 -27.31 -24.66 -33.77
CA ILE A 55 -25.88 -24.93 -34.08
C ILE A 55 -25.58 -26.44 -34.15
N LEU A 56 -26.36 -27.27 -33.45
CA LEU A 56 -26.22 -28.74 -33.41
C LEU A 56 -27.15 -29.47 -34.40
N ASP A 57 -27.76 -28.77 -35.35
CA ASP A 57 -28.66 -29.33 -36.38
C ASP A 57 -29.87 -30.12 -35.77
N LEU A 58 -30.31 -29.74 -34.56
CA LEU A 58 -31.43 -30.39 -33.84
C LEU A 58 -32.80 -29.78 -34.17
N THR A 59 -32.88 -28.95 -35.20
CA THR A 59 -34.09 -28.20 -35.62
C THR A 59 -34.21 -28.15 -37.14
N ASP A 60 -35.40 -28.47 -37.68
CA ASP A 60 -35.68 -28.49 -39.12
C ASP A 60 -35.79 -27.08 -39.77
N ILE A 61 -34.92 -26.14 -39.40
CA ILE A 61 -34.91 -24.77 -39.94
C ILE A 61 -33.99 -24.73 -41.18
N PRO A 62 -34.48 -24.36 -42.37
CA PRO A 62 -33.63 -24.23 -43.55
C PRO A 62 -32.62 -23.10 -43.40
N TYR A 63 -31.38 -23.34 -43.83
CA TYR A 63 -30.23 -22.43 -43.66
C TYR A 63 -30.23 -21.30 -44.71
N ASP A 64 -31.18 -20.39 -44.59
CA ASP A 64 -31.33 -19.18 -45.43
C ASP A 64 -31.44 -17.91 -44.53
N ASP A 65 -31.86 -16.77 -45.09
CA ASP A 65 -32.01 -15.46 -44.40
C ASP A 65 -32.83 -15.47 -43.08
N ASP A 66 -33.57 -16.55 -42.78
CA ASP A 66 -34.41 -16.70 -41.57
C ASP A 66 -33.64 -17.18 -40.30
N VAL A 67 -32.33 -17.51 -40.39
CA VAL A 67 -31.54 -17.97 -39.23
C VAL A 67 -31.42 -16.88 -38.16
N PRO A 68 -31.85 -17.12 -36.90
CA PRO A 68 -31.79 -16.09 -35.85
C PRO A 68 -30.38 -15.67 -35.47
N VAL A 69 -30.13 -14.35 -35.45
CA VAL A 69 -28.82 -13.72 -35.16
C VAL A 69 -28.14 -14.24 -33.89
N TYR A 70 -28.91 -14.60 -32.86
CA TYR A 70 -28.36 -15.13 -31.60
C TYR A 70 -27.63 -16.48 -31.73
N ALA A 71 -27.87 -17.26 -32.80
CA ALA A 71 -27.13 -18.49 -33.08
C ALA A 71 -25.69 -18.17 -33.54
N ALA A 72 -25.53 -17.21 -34.45
CA ALA A 72 -24.23 -16.69 -34.85
C ALA A 72 -23.48 -16.02 -33.67
N GLU A 73 -24.19 -15.26 -32.82
CA GLU A 73 -23.60 -14.66 -31.62
C GLU A 73 -23.08 -15.71 -30.63
N LEU A 74 -23.81 -16.81 -30.42
CA LEU A 74 -23.36 -17.91 -29.58
C LEU A 74 -22.16 -18.63 -30.19
N TYR A 75 -22.22 -18.97 -31.49
CA TYR A 75 -21.13 -19.66 -32.17
C TYR A 75 -19.82 -18.88 -32.10
N GLY A 76 -19.85 -17.55 -32.29
CA GLY A 76 -18.67 -16.71 -32.14
C GLY A 76 -18.02 -16.76 -30.75
N LEU A 77 -18.83 -16.81 -29.68
CA LEU A 77 -18.33 -16.96 -28.30
C LEU A 77 -17.83 -18.37 -27.96
N ILE A 78 -18.25 -19.38 -28.72
CA ILE A 78 -17.70 -20.74 -28.64
C ILE A 78 -16.38 -20.81 -29.40
N HIS A 79 -16.32 -20.19 -30.59
CA HIS A 79 -15.15 -20.15 -31.45
C HIS A 79 -13.94 -19.51 -30.74
N SER A 80 -14.10 -18.39 -30.03
CA SER A 80 -13.00 -17.75 -29.28
C SER A 80 -12.40 -18.64 -28.18
N ARG A 81 -13.19 -19.58 -27.62
CA ARG A 81 -12.72 -20.60 -26.67
C ARG A 81 -12.11 -21.81 -27.37
N TYR A 82 -12.59 -22.15 -28.57
CA TYR A 82 -12.09 -23.28 -29.35
C TYR A 82 -10.69 -23.01 -29.92
N ILE A 83 -10.45 -21.83 -30.51
CA ILE A 83 -9.19 -21.52 -31.21
C ILE A 83 -7.96 -21.39 -30.30
N ILE A 84 -8.14 -21.36 -28.97
CA ILE A 84 -7.05 -21.44 -27.98
C ILE A 84 -6.75 -22.89 -27.53
N THR A 85 -7.52 -23.89 -27.97
CA THR A 85 -7.24 -25.31 -27.75
C THR A 85 -6.25 -25.84 -28.78
N ALA A 86 -5.56 -26.95 -28.51
CA ALA A 86 -4.63 -27.55 -29.47
C ALA A 86 -5.28 -27.87 -30.83
N HIS A 87 -6.50 -28.43 -30.83
CA HIS A 87 -7.23 -28.74 -32.07
C HIS A 87 -7.67 -27.48 -32.83
N GLY A 88 -8.12 -26.44 -32.12
CA GLY A 88 -8.48 -25.16 -32.75
C GLY A 88 -7.26 -24.41 -33.30
N LEU A 89 -6.12 -24.47 -32.60
CA LEU A 89 -4.84 -23.93 -33.07
C LEU A 89 -4.37 -24.63 -34.37
N ASP A 90 -4.48 -25.96 -34.45
CA ASP A 90 -4.14 -26.72 -35.67
C ASP A 90 -5.08 -26.36 -36.85
N ALA A 91 -6.39 -26.21 -36.58
CA ALA A 91 -7.38 -25.79 -37.58
C ALA A 91 -7.08 -24.38 -38.12
N MET A 92 -6.80 -23.42 -37.23
CA MET A 92 -6.42 -22.05 -37.62
C MET A 92 -5.05 -22.01 -38.31
N MET A 93 -4.11 -22.92 -37.97
CA MET A 93 -2.82 -23.03 -38.65
C MET A 93 -2.98 -23.44 -40.11
N LYS A 94 -3.91 -24.35 -40.42
CA LYS A 94 -4.20 -24.75 -41.80
C LYS A 94 -4.64 -23.53 -42.62
N LYS A 95 -5.64 -22.79 -42.13
CA LYS A 95 -6.15 -21.55 -42.76
C LYS A 95 -5.07 -20.45 -42.91
N TYR A 96 -4.19 -20.28 -41.91
CA TYR A 96 -3.06 -19.35 -41.99
C TYR A 96 -2.07 -19.70 -43.12
N ARG A 97 -1.84 -21.00 -43.39
CA ARG A 97 -0.99 -21.46 -44.49
C ARG A 97 -1.66 -21.35 -45.85
N GLU A 98 -2.99 -21.47 -45.90
CA GLU A 98 -3.81 -21.32 -47.10
C GLU A 98 -4.01 -19.83 -47.48
N GLY A 99 -3.90 -18.92 -46.50
CA GLY A 99 -3.88 -17.47 -46.68
C GLY A 99 -5.21 -16.78 -46.39
N ASP A 100 -6.20 -17.52 -45.87
CA ASP A 100 -7.61 -17.11 -45.69
C ASP A 100 -7.79 -15.81 -44.89
N PHE A 101 -6.88 -15.53 -43.96
CA PHE A 101 -6.93 -14.34 -43.09
C PHE A 101 -6.43 -13.06 -43.78
N GLY A 102 -5.93 -13.17 -45.01
CA GLY A 102 -5.39 -12.06 -45.80
C GLY A 102 -3.95 -11.69 -45.45
N ILE A 103 -3.57 -10.46 -45.82
CA ILE A 103 -2.18 -9.96 -45.74
C ILE A 103 -2.10 -8.60 -45.05
N CYS A 104 -0.92 -8.26 -44.54
CA CYS A 104 -0.66 -6.99 -43.88
C CYS A 104 -0.81 -5.81 -44.85
N PRO A 105 -1.61 -4.77 -44.52
CA PRO A 105 -1.79 -3.60 -45.38
C PRO A 105 -0.56 -2.67 -45.43
N ARG A 106 0.45 -2.91 -44.58
CA ARG A 106 1.67 -2.13 -44.53
C ARG A 106 2.59 -2.53 -45.68
N ALA A 107 2.81 -1.64 -46.64
CA ALA A 107 3.62 -1.91 -47.85
C ALA A 107 5.04 -2.44 -47.57
N LEU A 108 5.64 -2.13 -46.42
CA LEU A 108 6.99 -2.60 -46.02
C LEU A 108 6.98 -3.94 -45.26
N CYS A 109 5.81 -4.54 -45.05
CA CYS A 109 5.70 -5.92 -44.57
C CYS A 109 5.73 -6.94 -45.72
N ASP A 110 5.85 -6.50 -46.98
CA ASP A 110 5.96 -7.36 -48.18
C ASP A 110 4.81 -8.38 -48.33
N GLY A 111 3.59 -8.00 -47.92
CA GLY A 111 2.41 -8.88 -48.03
C GLY A 111 2.39 -10.03 -47.01
N GLN A 112 3.04 -9.89 -45.86
CA GLN A 112 3.02 -10.88 -44.77
C GLN A 112 1.59 -11.34 -44.42
N PRO A 113 1.30 -12.66 -44.42
CA PRO A 113 0.06 -13.23 -43.89
C PRO A 113 -0.22 -12.82 -42.43
N VAL A 114 -1.49 -12.58 -42.11
CA VAL A 114 -1.96 -12.12 -40.80
C VAL A 114 -2.85 -13.17 -40.12
N VAL A 115 -3.24 -12.95 -38.86
CA VAL A 115 -4.24 -13.76 -38.15
C VAL A 115 -5.33 -12.88 -37.53
N PRO A 116 -6.58 -13.34 -37.41
CA PRO A 116 -7.65 -12.55 -36.79
C PRO A 116 -7.41 -12.35 -35.28
N ALA A 117 -7.91 -11.24 -34.75
CA ALA A 117 -7.67 -10.80 -33.37
C ALA A 117 -8.80 -9.90 -32.85
N GLY A 118 -9.13 -10.04 -31.56
CA GLY A 118 -9.97 -9.08 -30.82
C GLY A 118 -9.14 -8.02 -30.11
N LEU A 119 -9.64 -6.77 -30.08
CA LEU A 119 -9.10 -5.72 -29.19
C LEU A 119 -9.57 -5.88 -27.73
N TYR A 120 -10.71 -6.53 -27.54
CA TYR A 120 -11.33 -6.82 -26.25
C TYR A 120 -11.99 -8.20 -26.31
N ASP A 121 -12.00 -8.92 -25.18
CA ASP A 121 -12.71 -10.21 -25.03
C ASP A 121 -14.20 -10.04 -24.66
N GLU A 122 -14.64 -8.80 -24.42
CA GLU A 122 -16.05 -8.46 -24.16
C GLU A 122 -16.78 -8.16 -25.47
N TRP A 123 -17.86 -8.90 -25.72
CA TRP A 123 -18.72 -8.73 -26.90
C TRP A 123 -19.24 -7.31 -27.08
N LYS A 124 -19.46 -6.94 -28.34
CA LYS A 124 -20.02 -5.69 -28.86
C LYS A 124 -19.21 -4.43 -28.50
N LYS A 125 -17.93 -4.58 -28.11
CA LYS A 125 -17.00 -3.46 -27.88
C LYS A 125 -16.22 -3.04 -29.11
N SER A 126 -15.80 -3.97 -29.96
CA SER A 126 -14.99 -3.66 -31.13
C SER A 126 -15.07 -4.75 -32.19
N GLU A 127 -14.97 -4.36 -33.44
CA GLU A 127 -14.92 -5.24 -34.60
C GLU A 127 -13.60 -6.03 -34.64
N MET A 128 -13.62 -7.17 -35.33
CA MET A 128 -12.44 -8.00 -35.59
C MET A 128 -11.33 -7.17 -36.26
N LYS A 129 -10.11 -7.34 -35.75
CA LYS A 129 -8.87 -6.81 -36.32
C LYS A 129 -8.01 -7.96 -36.80
N VAL A 130 -6.97 -7.66 -37.58
CA VAL A 130 -5.97 -8.62 -38.02
C VAL A 130 -4.60 -8.25 -37.48
N TYR A 131 -3.95 -9.20 -36.83
CA TYR A 131 -2.61 -9.07 -36.26
C TYR A 131 -1.56 -9.50 -37.28
N CYS A 132 -0.61 -8.61 -37.58
CA CYS A 132 0.55 -8.95 -38.40
C CYS A 132 1.76 -9.29 -37.52
N PRO A 133 2.33 -10.50 -37.60
CA PRO A 133 3.47 -10.86 -36.75
C PRO A 133 4.78 -10.12 -37.14
N LYS A 134 4.97 -9.77 -38.42
CA LYS A 134 6.18 -9.07 -38.93
C LYS A 134 6.32 -7.60 -38.48
N CYS A 135 5.22 -6.94 -38.13
CA CYS A 135 5.26 -5.58 -37.57
C CYS A 135 4.56 -5.45 -36.21
N ARG A 136 4.07 -6.56 -35.65
CA ARG A 136 3.51 -6.70 -34.30
C ARG A 136 2.42 -5.67 -33.98
N ASP A 137 1.54 -5.45 -34.96
CA ASP A 137 0.56 -4.36 -34.97
C ASP A 137 -0.79 -4.86 -35.52
N LEU A 138 -1.88 -4.18 -35.13
CA LEU A 138 -3.26 -4.55 -35.40
C LEU A 138 -3.88 -3.64 -36.46
N TYR A 139 -4.47 -4.25 -37.49
CA TYR A 139 -5.10 -3.54 -38.59
C TYR A 139 -6.59 -3.87 -38.69
N THR A 140 -7.37 -2.96 -39.26
CA THR A 140 -8.75 -3.30 -39.67
C THR A 140 -8.67 -4.03 -41.01
N PRO A 141 -9.34 -5.20 -41.18
CA PRO A 141 -9.34 -5.92 -42.45
C PRO A 141 -9.89 -5.02 -43.57
N THR A 142 -9.32 -5.14 -44.76
CA THR A 142 -9.68 -4.30 -45.92
C THR A 142 -10.70 -5.06 -46.78
N SER A 143 -12.00 -4.91 -46.48
CA SER A 143 -13.06 -5.46 -47.33
C SER A 143 -13.44 -4.50 -48.45
N GLU A 144 -13.54 -5.02 -49.68
CA GLU A 144 -14.04 -4.26 -50.85
C GLU A 144 -15.58 -4.33 -50.97
N TYR A 145 -16.24 -5.08 -50.09
CA TYR A 145 -17.67 -5.34 -50.08
C TYR A 145 -18.33 -4.97 -48.74
N GLN A 146 -19.61 -4.58 -48.79
CA GLN A 146 -20.41 -4.17 -47.62
C GLN A 146 -20.92 -5.36 -46.81
N THR A 147 -20.01 -6.20 -46.31
CA THR A 147 -20.34 -7.24 -45.32
C THR A 147 -20.52 -6.64 -43.92
N PRO A 148 -21.39 -7.23 -43.06
CA PRO A 148 -21.53 -6.78 -41.68
C PRO A 148 -20.24 -7.03 -40.89
N ALA A 149 -19.86 -6.08 -40.03
CA ALA A 149 -18.62 -6.17 -39.28
C ALA A 149 -18.69 -7.27 -38.19
N ILE A 150 -17.79 -8.25 -38.27
CA ILE A 150 -17.67 -9.33 -37.29
C ILE A 150 -17.11 -8.78 -35.97
N ASP A 151 -17.59 -9.28 -34.84
CA ASP A 151 -17.13 -8.92 -33.49
C ASP A 151 -15.72 -9.49 -33.21
N GLY A 152 -14.83 -8.67 -32.66
CA GLY A 152 -13.48 -9.10 -32.27
C GLY A 152 -13.47 -10.08 -31.10
N ALA A 153 -14.50 -10.07 -30.25
CA ALA A 153 -14.62 -11.02 -29.13
C ALA A 153 -14.77 -12.48 -29.58
N TYR A 154 -15.10 -12.73 -30.85
CA TYR A 154 -15.19 -14.08 -31.44
C TYR A 154 -13.83 -14.71 -31.78
N PHE A 155 -12.76 -13.92 -31.69
CA PHE A 155 -11.37 -14.36 -31.83
C PHE A 155 -10.56 -14.09 -30.55
N GLY A 156 -10.96 -13.07 -29.78
CA GLY A 156 -10.36 -12.73 -28.50
C GLY A 156 -8.96 -12.12 -28.62
N THR A 157 -8.45 -11.62 -27.50
CA THR A 157 -7.16 -10.93 -27.40
C THR A 157 -5.96 -11.90 -27.40
N THR A 158 -6.18 -13.12 -26.91
CA THR A 158 -5.10 -14.07 -26.58
C THR A 158 -4.65 -14.94 -27.75
N PHE A 159 -5.56 -15.22 -28.70
CA PHE A 159 -5.32 -16.18 -29.78
C PHE A 159 -4.04 -15.91 -30.61
N PRO A 160 -3.79 -14.68 -31.15
CA PRO A 160 -2.59 -14.43 -31.96
C PRO A 160 -1.30 -14.72 -31.21
N HIS A 161 -1.23 -14.32 -29.93
CA HIS A 161 -0.06 -14.51 -29.10
C HIS A 161 0.18 -15.99 -28.78
N LEU A 162 -0.87 -16.73 -28.44
CA LEU A 162 -0.77 -18.17 -28.18
C LEU A 162 -0.41 -18.97 -29.44
N PHE A 163 -0.90 -18.52 -30.60
CA PHE A 163 -0.61 -19.14 -31.89
C PHE A 163 0.88 -19.08 -32.24
N PHE A 164 1.50 -17.90 -32.22
CA PHE A 164 2.95 -17.77 -32.50
C PHE A 164 3.85 -18.26 -31.35
N LEU A 165 3.35 -18.32 -30.11
CA LEU A 165 4.06 -19.02 -29.01
C LEU A 165 4.13 -20.54 -29.23
N THR A 166 3.09 -21.12 -29.86
CA THR A 166 2.99 -22.55 -30.18
C THR A 166 3.78 -22.91 -31.45
N TYR A 167 3.52 -22.21 -32.56
CA TYR A 167 4.15 -22.46 -33.87
C TYR A 167 5.25 -21.41 -34.15
N LYS A 168 6.35 -21.46 -33.39
CA LYS A 168 7.44 -20.47 -33.48
C LYS A 168 8.14 -20.45 -34.84
N GLU A 169 8.03 -21.52 -35.62
CA GLU A 169 8.51 -21.61 -37.00
C GLU A 169 7.70 -20.76 -38.00
N LEU A 170 6.54 -20.25 -37.60
CA LEU A 170 5.68 -19.37 -38.40
C LEU A 170 5.84 -17.88 -38.06
N ASP A 171 6.67 -17.54 -37.06
CA ASP A 171 6.96 -16.16 -36.65
C ASP A 171 8.08 -15.55 -37.53
N PRO A 172 7.79 -14.55 -38.38
CA PRO A 172 8.77 -13.92 -39.26
C PRO A 172 9.63 -12.90 -38.51
N ALA A 173 10.90 -12.77 -38.94
CA ALA A 173 11.79 -11.72 -38.45
C ALA A 173 11.17 -10.31 -38.64
N PRO A 174 11.38 -9.38 -37.70
CA PRO A 174 10.72 -8.07 -37.69
C PRO A 174 11.12 -7.20 -38.90
N SER A 175 10.19 -6.34 -39.33
CA SER A 175 10.41 -5.41 -40.44
C SER A 175 11.43 -4.29 -40.10
N THR A 176 12.71 -4.52 -40.42
CA THR A 176 13.80 -3.53 -40.29
C THR A 176 13.65 -2.28 -41.18
N LEU A 177 12.78 -2.33 -42.19
CA LEU A 177 12.53 -1.23 -43.12
C LEU A 177 11.44 -0.27 -42.60
N LEU A 178 11.83 0.96 -42.29
CA LEU A 178 10.93 2.07 -41.96
C LEU A 178 10.72 3.01 -43.15
N TYR A 179 9.47 3.36 -43.47
CA TYR A 179 9.16 4.24 -44.60
C TYR A 179 9.75 5.64 -44.39
N VAL A 180 10.73 6.05 -45.20
CA VAL A 180 11.35 7.38 -45.12
C VAL A 180 10.65 8.34 -46.09
N PRO A 181 9.78 9.25 -45.62
CA PRO A 181 9.09 10.20 -46.49
C PRO A 181 10.09 11.21 -47.07
N ARG A 182 9.98 11.46 -48.36
CA ARG A 182 10.83 12.40 -49.10
C ARG A 182 10.00 13.37 -49.92
N VAL A 183 10.43 14.62 -49.96
CA VAL A 183 9.85 15.68 -50.81
C VAL A 183 10.99 16.25 -51.64
N PHE A 184 10.84 16.22 -52.98
CA PHE A 184 11.91 16.54 -53.94
C PHE A 184 13.25 15.83 -53.66
N GLY A 185 13.21 14.57 -53.21
CA GLY A 185 14.38 13.75 -52.87
C GLY A 185 14.94 13.94 -51.46
N TYR A 186 14.69 15.09 -50.83
CA TYR A 186 15.11 15.40 -49.46
C TYR A 186 14.22 14.67 -48.44
N LYS A 187 14.83 14.13 -47.37
CA LYS A 187 14.10 13.54 -46.24
C LYS A 187 13.34 14.64 -45.49
N ILE A 188 12.07 14.41 -45.14
CA ILE A 188 11.33 15.36 -44.29
C ILE A 188 11.91 15.33 -42.87
N HIS A 189 12.21 16.49 -42.29
CA HIS A 189 12.68 16.59 -40.91
C HIS A 189 11.56 16.24 -39.93
N ASN A 190 11.74 15.19 -39.13
CA ASN A 190 10.73 14.75 -38.15
C ASN A 190 10.53 15.77 -37.03
N LYS A 191 9.29 15.91 -36.57
CA LYS A 191 8.91 16.67 -35.36
C LYS A 191 7.86 15.97 -34.48
N SER A 192 7.47 14.73 -34.79
CA SER A 192 6.42 13.97 -34.09
C SER A 192 6.96 12.74 -33.35
N GLU A 193 6.54 12.57 -32.09
CA GLU A 193 6.97 11.51 -31.17
C GLU A 193 6.78 10.08 -31.72
N ASN A 194 5.62 9.80 -32.33
CA ASN A 194 5.18 8.44 -32.69
C ASN A 194 6.18 7.69 -33.60
N ARG A 195 7.00 8.42 -34.37
CA ARG A 195 8.01 7.83 -35.26
C ARG A 195 9.32 7.46 -34.56
N ARG A 196 9.61 8.04 -33.39
CA ARG A 196 10.70 7.58 -32.52
C ARG A 196 10.31 6.27 -31.85
N ARG A 197 9.09 6.19 -31.27
CA ARG A 197 8.61 4.98 -30.57
C ARG A 197 8.65 3.72 -31.45
N LEU A 198 8.17 3.80 -32.69
CA LEU A 198 8.23 2.67 -33.64
C LEU A 198 9.66 2.33 -34.13
N ALA A 199 10.61 3.25 -34.01
CA ALA A 199 12.02 2.99 -34.34
C ALA A 199 12.85 2.47 -33.15
N ILE A 200 12.33 2.64 -31.92
CA ILE A 200 12.89 2.08 -30.69
C ILE A 200 12.47 0.61 -30.57
N LEU A 201 11.16 0.31 -30.70
CA LEU A 201 10.64 -1.06 -30.69
C LEU A 201 11.29 -1.96 -31.75
N ALA A 202 11.50 -1.43 -32.97
CA ALA A 202 12.18 -2.16 -34.04
C ALA A 202 13.69 -2.37 -33.78
N LYS A 203 14.32 -1.55 -32.94
CA LYS A 203 15.71 -1.74 -32.46
C LYS A 203 15.74 -2.82 -31.38
N GLU A 204 14.85 -2.75 -30.39
CA GLU A 204 14.76 -3.70 -29.28
C GLU A 204 14.56 -5.14 -29.79
N ASP A 205 13.68 -5.34 -30.77
CA ASP A 205 13.47 -6.65 -31.41
C ASP A 205 14.68 -7.13 -32.23
N GLU A 206 15.33 -6.22 -32.97
CA GLU A 206 16.60 -6.52 -33.65
C GLU A 206 17.70 -6.91 -32.66
N ASP A 207 17.74 -6.30 -31.48
CA ASP A 207 18.77 -6.50 -30.47
C ASP A 207 18.50 -7.77 -29.63
N GLU A 208 17.24 -8.18 -29.44
CA GLU A 208 16.89 -9.53 -28.98
C GLU A 208 17.26 -10.62 -30.00
N GLU A 209 16.99 -10.43 -31.30
CA GLU A 209 17.42 -11.36 -32.35
C GLU A 209 18.96 -11.46 -32.42
N LYS A 210 19.68 -10.32 -32.34
CA LYS A 210 21.14 -10.30 -32.24
C LYS A 210 21.63 -11.00 -30.98
N THR A 211 20.93 -10.88 -29.85
CA THR A 211 21.29 -11.59 -28.60
C THR A 211 21.06 -13.11 -28.73
N GLN A 212 19.99 -13.55 -29.40
CA GLN A 212 19.76 -14.97 -29.68
C GLN A 212 20.73 -15.53 -30.73
N GLN A 213 21.07 -14.76 -31.77
CA GLN A 213 22.14 -15.11 -32.70
C GLN A 213 23.51 -15.11 -32.03
N GLN A 214 23.80 -14.18 -31.12
CA GLN A 214 25.03 -14.20 -30.32
C GLN A 214 25.11 -15.48 -29.48
N ARG A 215 24.03 -15.89 -28.80
CA ARG A 215 23.96 -17.19 -28.10
C ARG A 215 24.20 -18.39 -29.03
N ARG A 216 23.76 -18.33 -30.29
CA ARG A 216 24.07 -19.37 -31.31
C ARG A 216 25.51 -19.29 -31.85
N THR A 217 26.10 -18.10 -31.99
CA THR A 217 27.48 -17.93 -32.48
C THR A 217 28.57 -18.06 -31.40
N VAL A 218 28.22 -17.93 -30.11
CA VAL A 218 29.14 -18.22 -28.98
C VAL A 218 29.45 -19.72 -28.90
N ALA A 219 28.58 -20.60 -29.39
CA ALA A 219 28.89 -22.01 -29.66
C ALA A 219 29.85 -22.22 -30.86
N GLY A 220 30.20 -21.15 -31.59
CA GLY A 220 30.82 -21.17 -32.93
C GLY A 220 32.09 -20.34 -33.12
N GLY A 221 32.87 -20.08 -32.06
CA GLY A 221 34.32 -19.86 -32.19
C GLY A 221 34.87 -18.50 -32.67
N ARG A 222 35.37 -17.72 -31.70
CA ARG A 222 36.76 -17.22 -31.64
C ARG A 222 37.38 -16.59 -32.92
N ARG A 223 37.31 -15.25 -33.08
CA ARG A 223 38.40 -14.38 -33.61
C ARG A 223 38.07 -12.86 -33.56
N LYS A 224 39.05 -12.05 -33.11
CA LYS A 224 39.39 -10.61 -33.41
C LYS A 224 38.26 -9.65 -33.88
N GLY A 225 38.14 -8.39 -33.42
CA GLY A 225 38.94 -7.59 -32.48
C GLY A 225 39.05 -6.10 -32.88
N ALA A 226 38.44 -5.21 -32.07
CA ALA A 226 38.70 -3.77 -31.84
C ALA A 226 38.45 -2.67 -32.92
N ALA A 227 38.04 -1.49 -32.40
CA ALA A 227 38.24 -0.10 -32.86
C ALA A 227 37.38 0.48 -34.02
N ASP A 228 36.90 1.75 -34.01
CA ASP A 228 36.66 2.70 -32.89
C ASP A 228 35.84 3.97 -33.29
N SER A 229 35.39 4.73 -32.29
CA SER A 229 35.29 6.22 -32.20
C SER A 229 34.19 7.08 -32.91
N SER A 230 33.35 7.69 -32.05
CA SER A 230 33.04 9.14 -31.89
C SER A 230 32.40 10.01 -33.00
N ALA A 231 31.33 10.78 -32.69
CA ALA A 231 31.42 12.13 -32.08
C ALA A 231 30.08 12.94 -31.98
N ASP A 232 29.80 13.49 -30.79
CA ASP A 232 29.06 14.71 -30.38
C ASP A 232 28.00 15.44 -31.26
N THR A 233 26.88 15.87 -30.62
CA THR A 233 26.63 17.31 -30.32
C THR A 233 25.37 17.65 -29.48
N SER A 234 25.58 18.46 -28.43
CA SER A 234 24.70 19.50 -27.83
C SER A 234 23.19 19.28 -27.54
N SER A 235 22.87 19.30 -26.23
CA SER A 235 21.82 20.11 -25.57
C SER A 235 20.56 20.54 -26.34
N SER A 236 19.39 19.97 -26.01
CA SER A 236 18.41 20.68 -25.17
C SER A 236 17.11 19.88 -24.88
N ARG A 237 16.56 20.12 -23.67
CA ARG A 237 15.21 19.78 -23.14
C ARG A 237 15.01 18.39 -22.52
N LEU A 238 14.29 18.42 -21.38
CA LEU A 238 14.07 17.36 -20.40
C LEU A 238 12.75 16.58 -20.64
N PRO A 239 12.54 15.42 -19.97
CA PRO A 239 11.61 14.38 -20.43
C PRO A 239 10.40 14.15 -19.50
N THR A 240 9.44 13.34 -19.96
CA THR A 240 8.38 12.74 -19.14
C THR A 240 8.28 11.23 -19.38
N TRP A 241 8.81 10.50 -18.41
CA TRP A 241 8.46 9.13 -17.99
C TRP A 241 6.96 9.00 -17.76
N TRP A 242 6.27 7.99 -18.32
CA TRP A 242 4.95 7.47 -17.87
C TRP A 242 4.61 6.16 -18.62
N LEU A 243 3.88 5.26 -17.96
CA LEU A 243 3.38 3.94 -18.43
C LEU A 243 4.36 2.74 -18.41
N GLU A 244 4.84 2.42 -17.21
CA GLU A 244 4.74 1.04 -16.69
C GLU A 244 3.85 1.04 -15.43
N ASP A 245 3.50 -0.15 -14.93
CA ASP A 245 2.64 -0.42 -13.75
C ASP A 245 1.14 -0.05 -13.80
N ILE A 246 0.38 -0.76 -14.66
CA ILE A 246 -0.91 -1.36 -14.22
C ILE A 246 -1.06 -2.77 -14.80
N LYS A 247 -0.94 -3.80 -13.96
CA LYS A 247 -1.54 -5.14 -14.18
C LYS A 247 -2.32 -5.56 -12.93
N PRO A 248 -3.65 -5.74 -12.98
CA PRO A 248 -4.42 -6.20 -11.83
C PRO A 248 -4.19 -7.70 -11.60
N ARG A 249 -3.60 -8.07 -10.46
CA ARG A 249 -3.54 -9.48 -10.02
C ARG A 249 -4.92 -9.92 -9.48
N ARG A 250 -5.75 -10.50 -10.33
CA ARG A 250 -6.86 -11.36 -9.87
C ARG A 250 -6.29 -12.74 -9.49
N GLY A 251 -6.56 -13.19 -8.27
CA GLY A 251 -6.05 -14.44 -7.74
C GLY A 251 -6.92 -15.00 -6.62
N VAL A 252 -8.16 -15.40 -6.95
CA VAL A 252 -9.02 -16.18 -6.06
C VAL A 252 -9.28 -17.54 -6.71
N ALA A 253 -8.77 -18.61 -6.10
CA ALA A 253 -9.12 -19.98 -6.45
C ALA A 253 -9.14 -20.85 -5.19
N HIS A 254 -10.35 -21.25 -4.76
CA HIS A 254 -10.54 -22.37 -3.84
C HIS A 254 -10.39 -23.71 -4.60
N GLY A 255 -9.88 -24.74 -3.93
CA GLY A 255 -9.89 -26.13 -4.44
C GLY A 255 -9.04 -27.05 -3.58
N LYS A 256 -9.57 -27.57 -2.46
CA LYS A 256 -10.19 -28.90 -2.33
C LYS A 256 -9.29 -30.09 -2.72
N ILE A 257 -8.95 -30.84 -1.67
CA ILE A 257 -8.36 -32.19 -1.66
C ILE A 257 -9.13 -33.16 -2.57
N LYS A 258 -8.41 -34.01 -3.31
CA LYS A 258 -8.81 -35.39 -3.64
C LYS A 258 -7.58 -36.28 -3.85
N GLU A 259 -7.58 -37.43 -3.19
CA GLU A 259 -6.63 -38.54 -3.40
C GLU A 259 -6.98 -39.33 -4.67
N ALA A 260 -5.97 -39.90 -5.35
CA ALA A 260 -6.12 -41.12 -6.16
C ALA A 260 -4.76 -41.78 -6.46
N ASN A 261 -4.68 -43.11 -6.33
CA ASN A 261 -3.49 -43.93 -6.58
C ASN A 261 -3.31 -44.36 -8.05
N ARG A 262 -2.06 -44.42 -8.53
CA ARG A 262 -1.42 -45.49 -9.35
C ARG A 262 0.05 -45.08 -9.61
N VAL A 263 1.11 -45.80 -9.22
CA VAL A 263 1.55 -47.21 -9.41
C VAL A 263 2.40 -47.38 -10.68
N ASP A 264 3.66 -47.77 -10.42
CA ASP A 264 4.73 -48.40 -11.22
C ASP A 264 5.44 -47.65 -12.38
N GLY A 265 6.78 -47.80 -12.40
CA GLY A 265 7.70 -47.29 -13.43
C GLY A 265 9.13 -47.04 -12.91
N GLU A 266 9.88 -48.10 -12.59
CA GLU A 266 11.30 -48.01 -12.21
C GLU A 266 12.17 -47.59 -13.41
N ASP A 267 13.19 -46.75 -13.20
CA ASP A 267 14.55 -47.09 -13.64
C ASP A 267 15.63 -46.38 -12.80
N SER A 268 16.84 -46.96 -12.76
CA SER A 268 17.89 -46.67 -11.78
C SER A 268 19.13 -46.00 -12.37
N GLY A 269 19.82 -45.15 -11.60
CA GLY A 269 20.98 -44.40 -12.13
C GLY A 269 21.78 -43.54 -11.13
N ASP A 270 22.37 -44.18 -10.13
CA ASP A 270 23.66 -43.84 -9.48
C ASP A 270 24.01 -42.35 -9.23
N GLU A 271 23.81 -41.85 -8.00
CA GLU A 271 24.80 -40.95 -7.38
C GLU A 271 24.78 -41.05 -5.84
N GLY A 272 25.76 -41.78 -5.29
CA GLY A 272 25.87 -41.98 -3.84
C GLY A 272 27.30 -42.31 -3.39
N LYS A 273 28.13 -41.28 -3.20
CA LYS A 273 29.41 -41.33 -2.44
C LYS A 273 29.91 -39.91 -2.11
N PHE A 274 30.86 -39.84 -1.16
CA PHE A 274 31.56 -38.63 -0.69
C PHE A 274 30.78 -37.64 0.18
N LEU A 275 30.31 -38.12 1.34
CA LEU A 275 30.27 -37.29 2.55
C LEU A 275 30.64 -38.10 3.80
N SER A 276 31.93 -38.41 3.94
CA SER A 276 32.54 -38.79 5.22
C SER A 276 34.05 -38.47 5.21
N VAL A 277 34.62 -38.31 6.40
CA VAL A 277 36.03 -37.95 6.68
C VAL A 277 36.40 -36.48 6.38
N LEU A 278 36.29 -35.63 7.40
CA LEU A 278 37.43 -34.86 7.93
C LEU A 278 37.07 -34.20 9.27
N CYS A 279 37.47 -34.87 10.35
CA CYS A 279 37.63 -34.29 11.69
C CYS A 279 39.09 -34.51 12.11
N THR A 280 39.56 -33.76 13.12
CA THR A 280 40.92 -33.80 13.72
C THR A 280 42.10 -33.44 12.81
N THR A 281 42.72 -32.28 13.04
CA THR A 281 44.04 -32.17 13.71
C THR A 281 44.46 -30.71 13.98
N CYS A 282 45.49 -30.53 14.82
CA CYS A 282 46.28 -29.31 15.07
C CYS A 282 45.68 -28.18 15.94
N ALA A 283 45.74 -28.42 17.24
CA ALA A 283 46.07 -27.37 18.23
C ALA A 283 47.61 -27.21 18.37
N ALA A 284 48.06 -26.15 19.07
CA ALA A 284 49.45 -25.69 19.29
C ALA A 284 50.12 -25.07 18.04
N VAL A 285 50.77 -23.89 18.09
CA VAL A 285 51.77 -23.41 19.06
C VAL A 285 51.59 -21.93 19.43
N SER A 286 52.12 -21.52 20.59
CA SER A 286 52.14 -20.15 21.13
C SER A 286 53.56 -19.71 21.50
N GLY A 287 53.94 -18.44 21.29
CA GLY A 287 55.08 -17.81 21.99
C GLY A 287 55.99 -16.89 21.18
N SER A 288 55.81 -15.58 21.40
CA SER A 288 56.84 -14.52 21.59
C SER A 288 58.24 -14.59 20.92
N ASP A 289 58.58 -13.45 20.30
CA ASP A 289 59.84 -12.67 20.37
C ASP A 289 60.56 -12.27 19.06
N MET A 290 60.60 -10.94 18.92
CA MET A 290 61.47 -10.01 18.20
C MET A 290 62.60 -10.43 17.22
N GLN A 291 62.68 -9.59 16.18
CA GLN A 291 63.86 -9.17 15.38
C GLN A 291 64.28 -10.01 14.17
N GLY A 292 64.23 -9.35 12.99
CA GLY A 292 65.23 -9.53 11.93
C GLY A 292 64.95 -10.60 10.87
N THR A 293 63.92 -10.40 10.04
CA THR A 293 63.74 -11.16 8.78
C THR A 293 64.04 -10.30 7.56
N THR A 294 64.72 -10.90 6.58
CA THR A 294 65.25 -10.21 5.40
C THR A 294 64.22 -10.16 4.26
N MET A 295 64.48 -9.36 3.20
CA MET A 295 63.61 -9.24 2.00
C MET A 295 63.39 -10.55 1.20
N SER A 296 63.93 -11.68 1.66
CA SER A 296 63.60 -13.03 1.24
C SER A 296 62.23 -13.49 1.76
N ASP A 297 61.88 -13.16 3.01
CA ASP A 297 60.90 -13.93 3.77
C ASP A 297 59.46 -13.41 3.54
N GLU A 298 59.31 -12.11 3.24
CA GLU A 298 58.04 -11.55 2.75
C GLU A 298 57.60 -12.17 1.42
N LYS A 299 58.55 -12.60 0.56
CA LYS A 299 58.23 -13.26 -0.71
C LYS A 299 57.75 -14.69 -0.50
N GLU A 300 58.31 -15.42 0.45
CA GLU A 300 57.80 -16.76 0.80
C GLU A 300 56.40 -16.68 1.42
N LEU A 301 56.15 -15.74 2.34
CA LEU A 301 54.83 -15.58 2.94
C LEU A 301 53.77 -15.13 1.92
N GLN A 302 54.12 -14.24 0.98
CA GLN A 302 53.23 -13.88 -0.14
C GLN A 302 52.99 -15.05 -1.11
N ASN A 303 53.98 -15.92 -1.33
CA ASN A 303 53.83 -17.10 -2.19
C ASN A 303 53.00 -18.20 -1.51
N GLU A 304 53.13 -18.41 -0.20
CA GLU A 304 52.22 -19.29 0.55
C GLU A 304 50.78 -18.77 0.56
N LEU A 305 50.59 -17.45 0.70
CA LEU A 305 49.27 -16.84 0.66
C LEU A 305 48.63 -17.01 -0.73
N LYS A 306 49.39 -16.80 -1.81
CA LYS A 306 48.96 -17.10 -3.19
C LYS A 306 48.66 -18.59 -3.41
N ALA A 307 49.48 -19.49 -2.87
CA ALA A 307 49.25 -20.93 -2.97
C ALA A 307 47.98 -21.38 -2.23
N LYS A 308 47.69 -20.80 -1.06
CA LYS A 308 46.47 -21.07 -0.29
C LYS A 308 45.22 -20.47 -0.94
N ILE A 309 45.32 -19.33 -1.62
CA ILE A 309 44.23 -18.75 -2.41
C ILE A 309 43.92 -19.62 -3.66
N ASN A 310 44.94 -20.11 -4.36
CA ASN A 310 44.78 -20.94 -5.56
C ASN A 310 44.18 -22.34 -5.31
N LEU A 311 44.11 -22.80 -4.05
CA LEU A 311 43.53 -24.11 -3.70
C LEU A 311 42.00 -24.09 -3.53
N GLN A 312 41.35 -22.93 -3.62
CA GLN A 312 39.88 -22.81 -3.57
C GLN A 312 39.22 -22.56 -4.95
N SER A 313 40.00 -22.39 -6.03
CA SER A 313 39.50 -22.09 -7.38
C SER A 313 39.67 -23.26 -8.36
N MET A 314 38.99 -24.39 -8.12
CA MET A 314 38.86 -25.46 -9.14
C MET A 314 37.61 -25.26 -10.00
N THR A 315 37.59 -24.18 -10.78
CA THR A 315 36.55 -23.88 -11.77
C THR A 315 37.15 -23.20 -13.00
N ILE A 316 37.29 -23.96 -14.09
CA ILE A 316 37.53 -23.55 -15.50
C ILE A 316 38.27 -22.19 -15.65
N ASP A 317 39.60 -22.22 -15.80
CA ASP A 317 40.38 -21.02 -16.14
C ASP A 317 40.19 -20.62 -17.62
N PRO A 318 39.56 -19.47 -17.93
CA PRO A 318 39.79 -18.81 -19.21
C PRO A 318 41.19 -18.17 -19.22
N GLU A 319 41.83 -18.13 -20.39
CA GLU A 319 43.17 -17.58 -20.56
C GLU A 319 43.17 -16.04 -20.42
N TRP A 320 43.26 -15.54 -19.18
CA TRP A 320 43.22 -14.11 -18.87
C TRP A 320 44.44 -13.37 -19.47
N LYS A 321 44.17 -12.32 -20.26
CA LYS A 321 45.20 -11.45 -20.84
C LYS A 321 45.12 -10.05 -20.24
N ASP A 322 46.22 -9.56 -19.70
CA ASP A 322 46.35 -8.16 -19.25
C ASP A 322 46.26 -7.19 -20.44
N VAL A 323 45.39 -6.19 -20.30
CA VAL A 323 45.16 -5.10 -21.27
C VAL A 323 45.40 -3.70 -20.67
N THR A 324 45.94 -3.61 -19.46
CA THR A 324 46.14 -2.35 -18.72
C THR A 324 46.98 -1.34 -19.52
N GLN A 325 48.04 -1.80 -20.19
CA GLN A 325 48.88 -0.93 -21.03
C GLN A 325 48.14 -0.41 -22.28
N LEU A 326 47.27 -1.23 -22.88
CA LEU A 326 46.45 -0.83 -24.04
C LEU A 326 45.45 0.26 -23.64
N MET A 327 44.74 0.04 -22.53
CA MET A 327 43.77 1.03 -22.02
C MET A 327 44.45 2.33 -21.59
N SER A 328 45.62 2.27 -20.94
CA SER A 328 46.39 3.46 -20.58
C SER A 328 46.97 4.21 -21.78
N ALA A 329 47.26 3.52 -22.88
CA ALA A 329 47.68 4.16 -24.14
C ALA A 329 46.50 4.86 -24.81
N ALA A 330 45.38 4.14 -25.02
CA ALA A 330 44.17 4.69 -25.63
C ALA A 330 43.63 5.91 -24.86
N ALA A 331 43.55 5.83 -23.53
CA ALA A 331 43.07 6.93 -22.68
C ALA A 331 43.93 8.22 -22.78
N LYS A 332 45.20 8.14 -23.22
CA LYS A 332 46.06 9.32 -23.42
C LYS A 332 45.80 10.04 -24.75
N GLU A 333 45.09 9.41 -25.68
CA GLU A 333 44.72 10.03 -26.96
C GLU A 333 43.47 10.92 -26.83
N PHE A 334 42.72 10.78 -25.73
CA PHE A 334 41.50 11.53 -25.45
C PHE A 334 41.82 12.98 -25.05
N LYS A 335 40.98 13.90 -25.52
CA LYS A 335 40.96 15.29 -25.06
C LYS A 335 40.02 15.46 -23.87
N VAL A 336 40.26 16.48 -23.06
CA VAL A 336 39.38 16.85 -21.95
C VAL A 336 37.95 17.07 -22.47
N GLY A 337 36.99 16.37 -21.86
CA GLY A 337 35.58 16.39 -22.26
C GLY A 337 35.14 15.25 -23.19
N GLN A 338 36.06 14.42 -23.69
CA GLN A 338 35.71 13.21 -24.46
C GLN A 338 35.50 12.01 -23.53
N LEU A 339 34.51 11.18 -23.87
CA LEU A 339 34.18 9.93 -23.19
C LEU A 339 33.83 8.86 -24.24
N ILE A 340 34.22 7.61 -24.01
CA ILE A 340 33.69 6.46 -24.75
C ILE A 340 32.67 5.75 -23.86
N HIS A 341 31.48 5.55 -24.40
CA HIS A 341 30.40 4.75 -23.85
C HIS A 341 29.59 4.15 -25.01
N GLU A 342 28.67 3.22 -24.70
CA GLU A 342 27.74 2.67 -25.68
C GLU A 342 26.73 3.73 -26.16
N GLY A 343 26.28 3.64 -27.42
CA GLY A 343 25.43 4.66 -28.04
C GLY A 343 24.07 4.88 -27.35
N ASP A 344 23.57 3.87 -26.65
CA ASP A 344 22.30 3.92 -25.92
C ASP A 344 22.50 4.16 -24.39
N PHE A 345 23.75 4.24 -23.89
CA PHE A 345 24.05 4.56 -22.49
C PHE A 345 23.83 6.05 -22.17
N ASN A 346 23.05 6.33 -21.12
CA ASN A 346 22.75 7.69 -20.68
C ASN A 346 23.61 8.09 -19.47
N LEU A 347 24.31 9.22 -19.53
CA LEU A 347 25.09 9.75 -18.42
C LEU A 347 24.28 9.95 -17.12
N PHE A 348 22.95 10.10 -17.21
CA PHE A 348 22.08 10.13 -16.03
C PHE A 348 22.16 8.84 -15.21
N GLU A 349 22.36 7.68 -15.85
CA GLU A 349 22.51 6.38 -15.18
C GLU A 349 23.82 6.31 -14.38
N SER A 350 24.87 7.02 -14.82
CA SER A 350 26.13 7.11 -14.07
C SER A 350 26.02 7.88 -12.75
N MET A 351 24.95 8.66 -12.54
CA MET A 351 24.74 9.45 -11.31
C MET A 351 24.47 8.58 -10.07
N SER A 352 24.13 7.30 -10.24
CA SER A 352 23.94 6.32 -9.16
C SER A 352 25.14 5.38 -8.97
N ALA A 353 26.22 5.55 -9.75
CA ALA A 353 27.40 4.72 -9.66
C ALA A 353 28.15 4.92 -8.32
N LEU A 354 28.77 3.84 -7.82
CA LEU A 354 29.63 3.89 -6.64
C LEU A 354 31.08 4.18 -7.03
N GLU A 355 31.75 5.03 -6.26
CA GLU A 355 33.18 5.29 -6.38
C GLU A 355 33.95 4.35 -5.44
N LEU A 356 34.78 3.47 -6.02
CA LEU A 356 35.68 2.59 -5.26
C LEU A 356 36.79 3.41 -4.59
N MET A 357 37.25 2.98 -3.42
CA MET A 357 38.24 3.66 -2.58
C MET A 357 37.80 5.01 -1.96
N ASP A 358 36.58 5.51 -2.21
CA ASP A 358 35.98 6.57 -1.37
C ASP A 358 35.35 5.94 -0.12
N PRO A 359 35.80 6.27 1.12
CA PRO A 359 35.22 5.74 2.36
C PRO A 359 33.72 6.03 2.56
N LYS A 360 33.12 6.95 1.79
CA LYS A 360 31.68 7.29 1.83
C LYS A 360 30.84 6.53 0.81
N MET A 361 31.44 6.02 -0.26
CA MET A 361 30.73 5.37 -1.38
C MET A 361 31.05 3.87 -1.47
N ASP A 362 32.28 3.48 -1.13
CA ASP A 362 32.74 2.10 -1.18
C ASP A 362 32.29 1.30 0.06
N SER A 363 31.39 0.35 -0.15
CA SER A 363 30.92 -0.58 0.88
C SER A 363 31.98 -1.59 1.33
N GLY A 364 32.95 -1.92 0.46
CA GLY A 364 34.04 -2.86 0.71
C GLY A 364 35.25 -2.26 1.44
N MET A 365 35.36 -0.93 1.50
CA MET A 365 36.39 -0.21 2.25
C MET A 365 36.40 -0.60 3.75
N SER A 366 37.61 -0.76 4.29
CA SER A 366 37.82 -1.26 5.66
C SER A 366 37.38 -0.25 6.72
N VAL A 367 36.63 -0.72 7.72
CA VAL A 367 36.19 0.08 8.87
C VAL A 367 37.20 -0.12 10.00
N ASN A 368 37.83 0.96 10.46
CA ASN A 368 38.86 0.93 11.51
C ASN A 368 40.02 -0.06 11.21
N GLY A 369 40.37 -0.25 9.93
CA GLY A 369 41.40 -1.18 9.47
C GLY A 369 40.96 -2.65 9.36
N ILE A 370 39.67 -2.97 9.56
CA ILE A 370 39.12 -4.31 9.41
C ILE A 370 38.18 -4.34 8.19
N PRO A 371 38.38 -5.26 7.22
CA PRO A 371 37.46 -5.40 6.09
C PRO A 371 36.11 -5.97 6.55
N PRO A 372 34.98 -5.57 5.94
CA PRO A 372 33.66 -6.09 6.29
C PRO A 372 33.58 -7.60 6.01
N GLN A 373 33.34 -8.41 7.06
CA GLN A 373 33.29 -9.87 6.97
C GLN A 373 31.86 -10.39 6.71
N SER A 374 31.74 -11.39 5.84
CA SER A 374 30.49 -12.11 5.60
C SER A 374 30.03 -12.93 6.82
N ILE A 375 28.74 -13.31 6.83
CA ILE A 375 28.13 -14.07 7.93
C ILE A 375 28.82 -15.44 8.09
N SER A 376 29.06 -16.14 6.98
CA SER A 376 29.74 -17.44 6.96
C SER A 376 31.18 -17.34 7.48
N ALA A 377 31.91 -16.27 7.12
CA ALA A 377 33.26 -16.03 7.62
C ALA A 377 33.28 -15.79 9.14
N ARG A 378 32.30 -15.06 9.68
CA ARG A 378 32.16 -14.80 11.13
C ARG A 378 31.83 -16.05 11.94
N LEU A 379 31.08 -16.99 11.36
CA LEU A 379 30.82 -18.30 11.96
C LEU A 379 32.09 -19.15 11.96
N ALA A 380 32.80 -19.22 10.83
CA ALA A 380 34.06 -19.95 10.70
C ALA A 380 35.17 -19.42 11.64
N SER A 381 35.23 -18.10 11.85
CA SER A 381 36.18 -17.47 12.79
C SER A 381 35.79 -17.61 14.27
N GLY A 382 34.63 -18.21 14.59
CA GLY A 382 34.11 -18.29 15.95
C GLY A 382 33.71 -16.94 16.56
N SER A 383 33.55 -15.90 15.74
CA SER A 383 33.19 -14.54 16.20
C SER A 383 31.69 -14.40 16.54
N VAL A 384 30.86 -15.39 16.18
CA VAL A 384 29.46 -15.47 16.57
C VAL A 384 29.32 -16.29 17.86
N GLN A 385 28.76 -15.69 18.91
CA GLN A 385 28.56 -16.38 20.18
C GLN A 385 27.33 -17.30 20.13
N LEU A 386 27.58 -18.61 20.04
CA LEU A 386 26.53 -19.64 20.02
C LEU A 386 26.21 -20.25 21.40
N ASN A 387 26.97 -19.88 22.43
CA ASN A 387 26.85 -20.38 23.81
C ASN A 387 26.65 -19.22 24.81
N PHE A 388 25.58 -19.25 25.60
CA PHE A 388 25.22 -18.16 26.51
C PHE A 388 25.47 -18.56 27.97
N SER A 389 26.39 -17.85 28.64
CA SER A 389 26.78 -18.07 30.04
C SER A 389 26.33 -16.97 31.00
N SER A 390 25.85 -15.84 30.47
CA SER A 390 25.52 -14.63 31.23
C SER A 390 24.11 -14.18 30.87
N ALA A 391 23.21 -14.27 31.85
CA ALA A 391 21.82 -13.83 31.70
C ALA A 391 21.71 -12.31 31.44
N ARG A 392 22.64 -11.51 31.95
CA ARG A 392 22.65 -10.05 31.74
C ARG A 392 22.97 -9.69 30.28
N ASP A 393 23.91 -10.40 29.66
CA ASP A 393 24.31 -10.15 28.27
C ASP A 393 23.23 -10.61 27.29
N VAL A 394 22.55 -11.72 27.61
CA VAL A 394 21.33 -12.15 26.90
C VAL A 394 20.24 -11.08 27.02
N LEU A 395 19.93 -10.58 28.23
CA LEU A 395 18.93 -9.53 28.43
C LEU A 395 19.25 -8.25 27.64
N ALA A 396 20.50 -7.78 27.70
CA ALA A 396 20.97 -6.63 26.93
C ALA A 396 20.90 -6.84 25.41
N THR A 397 21.07 -8.08 24.94
CA THR A 397 20.93 -8.47 23.54
C THR A 397 19.47 -8.42 23.08
N LEU A 398 18.53 -8.90 23.90
CA LEU A 398 17.09 -8.78 23.63
C LEU A 398 16.63 -7.32 23.62
N ASP A 399 17.06 -6.51 24.59
CA ASP A 399 16.77 -5.07 24.64
C ASP A 399 17.30 -4.34 23.40
N ARG A 400 18.48 -4.73 22.91
CA ARG A 400 19.05 -4.17 21.67
C ARG A 400 18.30 -4.64 20.42
N LEU A 401 17.84 -5.89 20.37
CA LEU A 401 17.03 -6.42 19.27
C LEU A 401 15.70 -5.66 19.18
N PHE A 402 15.02 -5.47 20.31
CA PHE A 402 13.79 -4.68 20.41
C PHE A 402 14.00 -3.21 19.98
N CYS A 403 15.14 -2.60 20.30
CA CYS A 403 15.47 -1.26 19.78
C CYS A 403 15.61 -1.24 18.25
N CYS A 404 16.13 -2.31 17.65
CA CYS A 404 16.26 -2.41 16.18
C CYS A 404 14.89 -2.64 15.52
N GLU A 405 14.05 -3.50 16.10
CA GLU A 405 12.66 -3.73 15.70
C GLU A 405 11.83 -2.44 15.76
N ALA A 406 11.79 -1.77 16.92
CA ALA A 406 11.08 -0.50 17.08
C ALA A 406 11.65 0.62 16.19
N GLY A 407 12.95 0.58 15.89
CA GLY A 407 13.60 1.47 14.92
C GLY A 407 13.08 1.25 13.50
N TRP A 408 13.06 0.00 13.03
CA TRP A 408 12.58 -0.39 11.71
C TRP A 408 11.10 -0.09 11.50
N LEU A 409 10.24 -0.42 12.48
CA LEU A 409 8.80 -0.09 12.45
C LEU A 409 8.52 1.43 12.45
N ASN A 410 9.54 2.26 12.72
CA ASN A 410 9.50 3.73 12.63
C ASN A 410 10.38 4.27 11.49
N GLY A 411 10.57 3.50 10.41
CA GLY A 411 11.17 3.97 9.15
C GLY A 411 12.69 3.81 9.02
N LEU A 412 13.40 3.17 9.95
CA LEU A 412 14.81 2.81 9.70
C LEU A 412 14.91 1.65 8.70
N PRO A 413 15.84 1.67 7.73
CA PRO A 413 16.01 0.57 6.78
C PRO A 413 16.31 -0.77 7.44
N LEU A 414 15.68 -1.85 6.97
CA LEU A 414 15.77 -3.19 7.57
C LEU A 414 17.22 -3.71 7.64
N ALA A 415 17.98 -3.51 6.56
CA ALA A 415 19.39 -3.89 6.44
C ALA A 415 20.33 -3.15 7.41
N GLN A 416 19.94 -1.95 7.86
CA GLN A 416 20.73 -1.06 8.72
C GLN A 416 20.19 -0.99 10.16
N SER A 417 19.14 -1.75 10.47
CA SER A 417 18.53 -1.84 11.79
C SER A 417 18.45 -3.31 12.25
N LEU A 418 17.39 -4.03 11.92
CA LEU A 418 17.13 -5.38 12.42
C LEU A 418 18.17 -6.40 11.94
N LEU A 419 18.59 -6.33 10.68
CA LEU A 419 19.60 -7.25 10.10
C LEU A 419 21.05 -6.92 10.52
N THR A 420 21.28 -5.90 11.35
CA THR A 420 22.57 -5.73 12.05
C THR A 420 22.77 -6.77 13.15
N SER A 421 21.70 -7.44 13.59
CA SER A 421 21.77 -8.63 14.44
C SER A 421 22.19 -9.84 13.61
N ILE A 422 23.34 -10.43 13.93
CA ILE A 422 23.87 -11.63 13.29
C ILE A 422 22.88 -12.81 13.44
N TYR A 423 22.17 -12.89 14.56
CA TYR A 423 21.23 -13.99 14.85
C TYR A 423 19.97 -13.98 13.97
N MET A 424 19.68 -12.89 13.24
CA MET A 424 18.55 -12.80 12.31
C MET A 424 18.86 -13.42 10.93
N HIS A 425 20.09 -13.87 10.70
CA HIS A 425 20.54 -14.47 9.44
C HIS A 425 20.48 -16.00 9.45
N ARG A 426 20.43 -16.61 8.26
CA ARG A 426 20.20 -18.05 8.05
C ARG A 426 21.13 -18.96 8.84
N GLU A 427 22.43 -18.82 8.62
CA GLU A 427 23.42 -19.75 9.15
C GLU A 427 23.53 -19.66 10.69
N PRO A 428 23.59 -18.46 11.31
CA PRO A 428 23.60 -18.34 12.77
C PRO A 428 22.30 -18.84 13.41
N LEU A 429 21.14 -18.54 12.81
CA LEU A 429 19.84 -18.99 13.30
C LEU A 429 19.74 -20.53 13.26
N ASN A 430 20.14 -21.14 12.14
CA ASN A 430 20.21 -22.60 12.02
C ASN A 430 21.19 -23.20 13.04
N ALA A 431 22.38 -22.61 13.23
CA ALA A 431 23.35 -23.08 14.22
C ALA A 431 22.85 -23.01 15.67
N LEU A 432 21.99 -22.03 16.01
CA LEU A 432 21.30 -21.98 17.29
C LEU A 432 20.18 -23.03 17.39
N CYS A 433 19.33 -23.15 16.36
CA CYS A 433 18.24 -24.14 16.31
C CYS A 433 18.76 -25.59 16.35
N THR A 434 19.89 -25.89 15.69
CA THR A 434 20.51 -27.22 15.67
C THR A 434 21.09 -27.65 17.02
N GLN A 435 21.28 -26.73 17.98
CA GLN A 435 21.58 -27.10 19.36
C GLN A 435 20.32 -27.60 20.10
N LEU A 436 19.15 -27.02 19.81
CA LEU A 436 17.88 -27.43 20.42
C LEU A 436 17.27 -28.67 19.75
N VAL A 437 17.36 -28.81 18.42
CA VAL A 437 16.69 -29.86 17.64
C VAL A 437 17.63 -30.53 16.63
N THR A 438 17.43 -31.81 16.34
CA THR A 438 18.37 -32.67 15.61
C THR A 438 18.60 -32.28 14.14
N SER A 439 17.61 -31.63 13.51
CA SER A 439 17.75 -30.98 12.21
C SER A 439 17.01 -29.65 12.21
N SER A 440 17.47 -28.67 11.42
CA SER A 440 16.73 -27.42 11.20
C SER A 440 15.34 -27.67 10.62
N ASN A 441 15.14 -28.79 9.92
CA ASN A 441 13.86 -29.20 9.33
C ASN A 441 12.88 -29.84 10.34
N SER A 442 13.32 -30.21 11.55
CA SER A 442 12.42 -30.82 12.54
C SER A 442 11.51 -29.81 13.26
N LEU A 443 11.84 -28.51 13.23
CA LEU A 443 10.93 -27.42 13.59
C LEU A 443 10.00 -27.00 12.43
N MET A 444 10.17 -27.60 11.25
CA MET A 444 9.51 -27.25 9.99
C MET A 444 8.44 -28.26 9.54
N LEU A 445 8.27 -29.36 10.28
CA LEU A 445 7.29 -30.40 9.99
C LEU A 445 6.03 -30.13 10.81
N MET A 446 4.90 -29.97 10.12
CA MET A 446 3.64 -29.45 10.69
C MET A 446 2.95 -30.35 11.74
N ASP A 447 3.52 -31.51 12.04
CA ASP A 447 2.85 -32.62 12.76
C ASP A 447 3.60 -33.08 14.03
N VAL A 448 4.68 -32.40 14.43
CA VAL A 448 5.48 -32.77 15.61
C VAL A 448 5.28 -31.77 16.75
N ASP A 449 4.81 -32.25 17.91
CA ASP A 449 4.68 -31.42 19.11
C ASP A 449 6.05 -30.89 19.55
N VAL A 450 6.24 -29.57 19.42
CA VAL A 450 7.42 -28.83 19.85
C VAL A 450 7.74 -29.12 21.33
N ARG A 451 6.73 -29.37 22.18
CA ARG A 451 6.93 -29.73 23.60
C ARG A 451 7.58 -31.10 23.78
N LEU A 452 7.41 -32.04 22.85
CA LEU A 452 8.08 -33.35 22.89
C LEU A 452 9.54 -33.24 22.44
N LEU A 453 9.80 -32.60 21.30
CA LEU A 453 11.16 -32.37 20.79
C LEU A 453 12.06 -31.66 21.81
N LEU A 454 11.52 -30.63 22.49
CA LEU A 454 12.26 -29.88 23.52
C LEU A 454 12.58 -30.74 24.76
N LYS A 455 11.70 -31.67 25.14
CA LYS A 455 11.90 -32.55 26.31
C LYS A 455 13.02 -33.58 26.12
N GLU A 456 13.23 -34.07 24.91
CA GLU A 456 14.26 -35.10 24.65
C GLU A 456 15.68 -34.54 24.73
N ARG A 457 15.87 -33.23 24.46
CA ARG A 457 17.20 -32.64 24.26
C ARG A 457 17.60 -31.57 25.27
N LEU A 458 16.68 -30.75 25.77
CA LEU A 458 17.04 -29.74 26.76
C LEU A 458 17.27 -30.38 28.14
N ARG A 459 18.48 -30.19 28.66
CA ARG A 459 18.78 -30.46 30.07
C ARG A 459 18.28 -29.29 30.92
N ASN A 460 18.34 -29.45 32.23
CA ASN A 460 17.87 -28.44 33.19
C ASN A 460 18.90 -27.33 33.48
N THR A 461 19.89 -27.12 32.60
CA THR A 461 21.00 -26.18 32.89
C THR A 461 20.60 -24.72 32.66
N ALA A 462 21.39 -23.81 33.25
CA ALA A 462 21.23 -22.38 33.04
C ALA A 462 21.52 -22.00 31.58
N LYS A 463 22.52 -22.64 30.95
CA LYS A 463 22.90 -22.39 29.54
C LYS A 463 21.78 -22.77 28.57
N ASP A 464 21.17 -23.94 28.74
CA ASP A 464 20.05 -24.39 27.90
C ASP A 464 18.84 -23.46 28.04
N SER A 465 18.62 -22.95 29.26
CA SER A 465 17.53 -22.00 29.55
C SER A 465 17.76 -20.64 28.88
N LEU A 466 19.00 -20.17 28.81
CA LEU A 466 19.37 -18.93 28.10
C LEU A 466 19.36 -19.10 26.57
N LEU A 467 19.81 -20.24 26.06
CA LEU A 467 19.73 -20.60 24.64
C LEU A 467 18.26 -20.64 24.17
N LEU A 468 17.37 -21.26 24.97
CA LEU A 468 15.94 -21.31 24.67
C LEU A 468 15.33 -19.91 24.58
N VAL A 469 15.64 -19.02 25.54
CA VAL A 469 15.20 -17.60 25.52
C VAL A 469 15.71 -16.88 24.27
N MET A 470 16.98 -17.03 23.92
CA MET A 470 17.56 -16.40 22.73
C MET A 470 16.88 -16.87 21.44
N VAL A 471 16.68 -18.18 21.26
CA VAL A 471 16.04 -18.72 20.05
C VAL A 471 14.57 -18.33 19.98
N ALA A 472 13.82 -18.46 21.08
CA ALA A 472 12.40 -18.15 21.11
C ALA A 472 12.11 -16.69 20.75
N VAL A 473 12.85 -15.73 21.33
CA VAL A 473 12.66 -14.30 21.01
C VAL A 473 13.16 -13.96 19.61
N THR A 474 14.31 -14.48 19.18
CA THR A 474 14.85 -14.20 17.83
C THR A 474 13.89 -14.69 16.75
N LEU A 475 13.34 -15.91 16.87
CA LEU A 475 12.33 -16.44 15.94
C LEU A 475 11.02 -15.65 15.99
N ALA A 476 10.56 -15.24 17.18
CA ALA A 476 9.34 -14.45 17.35
C ALA A 476 9.45 -13.07 16.68
N THR A 477 10.54 -12.33 16.94
CA THR A 477 10.80 -11.04 16.31
C THR A 477 10.93 -11.20 14.79
N LEU A 478 11.63 -12.25 14.32
CA LEU A 478 11.83 -12.48 12.88
C LEU A 478 10.53 -12.86 12.15
N LYS A 479 9.69 -13.70 12.76
CA LYS A 479 8.36 -14.06 12.21
C LYS A 479 7.39 -12.88 12.25
N THR A 480 7.38 -12.10 13.34
CA THR A 480 6.57 -10.88 13.47
C THR A 480 6.99 -9.83 12.44
N ALA A 481 8.29 -9.61 12.25
CA ALA A 481 8.81 -8.74 11.21
C ALA A 481 8.37 -9.21 9.82
N ASN A 482 8.42 -10.52 9.52
CA ASN A 482 7.91 -11.01 8.23
C ASN A 482 6.41 -10.72 8.06
N LEU A 483 5.56 -10.96 9.08
CA LEU A 483 4.12 -10.66 9.01
C LEU A 483 3.84 -9.17 8.72
N VAL A 484 4.53 -8.27 9.41
CA VAL A 484 4.39 -6.82 9.19
C VAL A 484 4.92 -6.41 7.80
N ARG A 485 6.02 -7.01 7.34
CA ARG A 485 6.60 -6.77 6.01
C ARG A 485 5.64 -7.19 4.90
N GLU A 486 5.08 -8.40 4.97
CA GLU A 486 4.10 -8.91 4.00
C GLU A 486 2.78 -8.13 4.00
N ALA A 487 2.34 -7.62 5.16
CA ALA A 487 1.20 -6.70 5.21
C ALA A 487 1.53 -5.35 4.55
N THR A 488 2.71 -4.80 4.85
CA THR A 488 3.16 -3.50 4.32
C THR A 488 3.40 -3.54 2.81
N LEU A 489 3.97 -4.62 2.28
CA LEU A 489 4.18 -4.83 0.83
C LEU A 489 2.87 -5.03 0.04
N ARG A 490 1.79 -5.47 0.69
CA ARG A 490 0.45 -5.56 0.08
C ARG A 490 -0.33 -4.24 0.16
N ALA A 491 0.09 -3.32 1.02
CA ALA A 491 -0.48 -1.99 1.10
C ALA A 491 0.13 -1.11 -0.01
N ASP A 492 -0.66 -0.24 -0.61
CA ASP A 492 -0.19 0.73 -1.62
C ASP A 492 0.60 1.87 -0.93
N ILE A 493 1.86 1.57 -0.60
CA ILE A 493 2.82 2.47 0.07
C ILE A 493 4.11 2.57 -0.74
N TYR A 494 4.80 3.70 -0.64
CA TYR A 494 5.98 3.99 -1.46
C TYR A 494 7.25 3.38 -0.87
N GLU A 495 7.85 2.41 -1.57
CA GLU A 495 9.14 1.83 -1.19
C GLU A 495 10.27 2.87 -1.15
N GLU A 496 11.22 2.70 -0.23
CA GLU A 496 12.37 3.57 0.07
C GLU A 496 12.04 5.03 0.46
N GLU A 497 10.76 5.43 0.49
CA GLU A 497 10.26 6.68 1.09
C GLU A 497 9.48 6.41 2.38
N ASP A 498 8.36 5.68 2.28
CA ASP A 498 7.52 5.32 3.42
C ASP A 498 8.13 4.16 4.21
N PHE A 499 8.75 3.20 3.51
CA PHE A 499 9.29 1.97 4.07
C PHE A 499 10.45 1.41 3.24
N SER A 500 11.48 0.89 3.89
CA SER A 500 12.47 0.02 3.24
C SER A 500 12.24 -1.43 3.69
N PRO A 501 11.54 -2.25 2.88
CA PRO A 501 11.29 -3.67 3.17
C PRO A 501 12.57 -4.53 3.07
N GLY A 502 13.64 -3.96 2.48
CA GLY A 502 15.00 -4.49 2.50
C GLY A 502 15.29 -5.59 1.47
N LYS A 503 16.32 -5.36 0.64
CA LYS A 503 17.00 -6.45 -0.08
C LYS A 503 17.84 -7.28 0.92
N GLY A 504 17.90 -8.59 0.73
CA GLY A 504 18.67 -9.50 1.59
C GLY A 504 17.95 -10.11 2.80
N PHE A 505 16.63 -9.88 2.95
CA PHE A 505 15.82 -10.63 3.92
C PHE A 505 15.45 -12.02 3.36
N ASP A 506 16.17 -13.07 3.77
CA ASP A 506 15.86 -14.46 3.36
C ASP A 506 14.62 -15.00 4.10
N ALA A 507 13.44 -14.63 3.59
CA ALA A 507 12.16 -15.12 4.08
C ALA A 507 11.97 -16.64 3.89
N GLY A 508 12.81 -17.32 3.09
CA GLY A 508 12.67 -18.73 2.75
C GLY A 508 12.86 -19.70 3.92
N ILE A 509 13.38 -19.22 5.05
CA ILE A 509 13.47 -19.99 6.32
C ILE A 509 12.15 -19.90 7.11
N LEU A 510 11.38 -18.82 6.91
CA LEU A 510 10.21 -18.45 7.70
C LEU A 510 8.90 -18.93 7.09
N THR A 511 8.90 -19.28 5.80
CA THR A 511 7.75 -19.90 5.12
C THR A 511 7.42 -21.27 5.70
N SER A 512 8.42 -22.00 6.21
CA SER A 512 8.28 -23.34 6.77
C SER A 512 8.07 -23.40 8.29
N ILE A 513 8.26 -22.31 9.04
CA ILE A 513 7.93 -22.23 10.47
C ILE A 513 6.52 -21.66 10.63
N THR A 514 5.60 -22.38 11.28
CA THR A 514 4.24 -21.87 11.53
C THR A 514 4.20 -20.87 12.71
N VAL A 515 3.13 -20.08 12.84
CA VAL A 515 2.99 -19.13 13.96
C VAL A 515 2.78 -19.88 15.28
N GLU A 516 2.01 -20.97 15.24
CA GLU A 516 1.66 -21.84 16.36
C GLU A 516 2.89 -22.54 16.95
N ALA A 517 3.85 -22.93 16.11
CA ALA A 517 5.13 -23.49 16.55
C ALA A 517 5.96 -22.48 17.35
N VAL A 518 6.00 -21.21 16.92
CA VAL A 518 6.71 -20.13 17.63
C VAL A 518 5.97 -19.72 18.90
N ASP A 519 4.63 -19.65 18.88
CA ASP A 519 3.82 -19.41 20.08
C ASP A 519 4.06 -20.50 21.14
N THR A 520 4.06 -21.77 20.73
CA THR A 520 4.35 -22.91 21.61
C THR A 520 5.77 -22.82 22.19
N LEU A 521 6.76 -22.45 21.38
CA LEU A 521 8.14 -22.25 21.82
C LEU A 521 8.25 -21.12 22.86
N LEU A 522 7.61 -19.97 22.61
CA LEU A 522 7.54 -18.86 23.57
C LEU A 522 6.85 -19.29 24.87
N GLN A 523 5.75 -20.03 24.78
CA GLN A 523 5.01 -20.53 25.94
C GLN A 523 5.87 -21.48 26.79
N VAL A 524 6.51 -22.48 26.19
CA VAL A 524 7.40 -23.41 26.93
C VAL A 524 8.56 -22.66 27.58
N THR A 525 9.09 -21.64 26.90
CA THR A 525 10.14 -20.77 27.45
C THR A 525 9.63 -19.99 28.66
N GLN A 526 8.44 -19.41 28.59
CA GLN A 526 7.79 -18.70 29.69
C GLN A 526 7.52 -19.64 30.88
N GLU A 527 6.91 -20.81 30.65
CA GLU A 527 6.65 -21.84 31.68
C GLU A 527 7.94 -22.25 32.41
N ARG A 528 9.06 -22.35 31.69
CA ARG A 528 10.39 -22.67 32.26
C ARG A 528 10.94 -21.51 33.12
N MET A 529 10.85 -20.26 32.66
CA MET A 529 11.26 -19.08 33.44
C MET A 529 10.42 -18.91 34.71
N GLU A 530 9.10 -19.11 34.61
CA GLU A 530 8.18 -19.08 35.75
C GLU A 530 8.50 -20.18 36.76
N THR A 531 8.86 -21.39 36.30
CA THR A 531 9.27 -22.48 37.19
C THR A 531 10.56 -22.15 37.96
N ILE A 532 11.56 -21.55 37.32
CA ILE A 532 12.79 -21.06 37.99
C ILE A 532 12.45 -19.98 39.04
N LEU A 533 11.51 -19.07 38.71
CA LEU A 533 11.05 -18.02 39.64
C LEU A 533 10.25 -18.59 40.83
N LEU A 534 9.48 -19.66 40.64
CA LEU A 534 8.75 -20.36 41.70
C LEU A 534 9.69 -21.16 42.63
N GLN A 535 10.75 -21.76 42.09
CA GLN A 535 11.82 -22.40 42.87
C GLN A 535 12.52 -21.39 43.80
N HIS A 536 12.67 -20.14 43.37
CA HIS A 536 13.10 -19.04 44.24
C HIS A 536 12.08 -18.73 45.37
N LYS A 537 10.78 -18.56 45.04
CA LYS A 537 9.75 -18.28 46.07
C LYS A 537 9.68 -19.38 47.13
N ALA A 538 9.75 -20.66 46.73
CA ALA A 538 9.75 -21.81 47.62
C ALA A 538 11.00 -21.91 48.50
N SER A 539 12.20 -21.64 47.96
CA SER A 539 13.46 -21.68 48.72
C SER A 539 13.60 -20.50 49.70
N SER A 540 13.08 -19.32 49.34
CA SER A 540 12.99 -18.16 50.24
C SER A 540 12.03 -18.42 51.41
N ALA A 541 10.85 -18.99 51.15
CA ALA A 541 9.89 -19.38 52.18
C ALA A 541 10.47 -20.42 53.17
N LYS A 542 11.19 -21.43 52.67
CA LYS A 542 11.91 -22.42 53.50
C LYS A 542 13.02 -21.80 54.36
N LYS A 543 13.65 -20.69 53.94
CA LYS A 543 14.62 -19.93 54.75
C LYS A 543 13.96 -19.15 55.89
N MET A 544 12.79 -18.54 55.66
CA MET A 544 12.07 -17.82 56.73
C MET A 544 11.51 -18.75 57.80
N THR A 545 10.98 -19.93 57.45
CA THR A 545 10.50 -20.90 58.44
C THR A 545 11.64 -21.48 59.28
N ARG A 546 12.79 -21.83 58.67
CA ARG A 546 14.00 -22.23 59.42
C ARG A 546 14.49 -21.16 60.40
N LYS A 547 14.42 -19.87 60.04
CA LYS A 547 14.80 -18.76 60.94
C LYS A 547 13.84 -18.62 62.14
N LYS A 548 12.60 -19.11 62.04
CA LYS A 548 11.61 -19.13 63.13
C LYS A 548 11.70 -20.38 64.03
N GLN A 549 12.29 -21.48 63.54
CA GLN A 549 12.50 -22.74 64.30
C GLN A 549 13.88 -22.88 64.94
N GLY A 550 14.80 -21.93 64.73
CA GLY A 550 16.17 -21.95 65.28
C GLY A 550 16.31 -21.77 66.80
N LYS A 551 15.40 -22.31 67.63
CA LYS A 551 15.49 -22.25 69.10
C LYS A 551 14.84 -23.43 69.85
N ARG A 552 15.18 -24.67 69.49
CA ARG A 552 15.20 -25.85 70.40
C ARG A 552 16.03 -27.01 69.81
N LYS A 553 16.75 -27.75 70.66
CA LYS A 553 17.71 -28.82 70.30
C LYS A 553 17.06 -30.20 70.24
N SER A 554 17.63 -31.08 69.38
CA SER A 554 17.79 -32.55 69.51
C SER A 554 16.53 -33.43 69.72
N THR A 555 16.38 -34.66 69.20
CA THR A 555 17.35 -35.77 68.96
C THR A 555 16.88 -36.75 67.88
N THR A 556 17.83 -37.56 67.34
CA THR A 556 17.71 -38.97 66.88
C THR A 556 16.85 -39.42 65.67
N ALA A 557 17.50 -40.30 64.90
CA ALA A 557 17.00 -41.46 64.14
C ALA A 557 16.48 -41.28 62.70
N ALA A 558 17.12 -42.07 61.82
CA ALA A 558 16.94 -42.20 60.38
C ALA A 558 15.67 -42.95 59.94
N GLY A 559 15.27 -42.79 58.68
CA GLY A 559 14.37 -43.75 58.01
C GLY A 559 13.67 -43.25 56.73
N MET A 560 14.15 -43.72 55.57
CA MET A 560 13.40 -44.02 54.33
C MET A 560 12.95 -42.88 53.37
N SER A 561 13.41 -43.03 52.12
CA SER A 561 12.83 -42.63 50.82
C SER A 561 12.27 -41.20 50.63
N GLU A 562 13.09 -40.29 50.09
CA GLU A 562 12.62 -39.12 49.32
C GLU A 562 12.56 -39.47 47.81
N ASP A 563 11.53 -40.21 47.38
CA ASP A 563 11.16 -40.30 45.96
C ASP A 563 10.04 -39.27 45.66
N THR A 564 10.45 -38.04 45.34
CA THR A 564 9.58 -37.08 44.63
C THR A 564 10.43 -36.25 43.66
N ASN A 565 10.29 -36.55 42.36
CA ASN A 565 10.98 -35.86 41.28
C ASN A 565 10.58 -34.37 41.22
N VAL A 566 11.32 -33.51 41.92
CA VAL A 566 11.31 -32.07 41.68
C VAL A 566 12.26 -31.80 40.52
N LEU A 567 11.71 -31.40 39.37
CA LEU A 567 12.47 -30.92 38.20
C LEU A 567 13.23 -29.62 38.55
N GLY A 568 14.36 -29.76 39.23
CA GLY A 568 15.24 -28.65 39.60
C GLY A 568 15.90 -28.06 38.36
N TYR A 569 15.70 -26.76 38.13
CA TYR A 569 16.41 -26.00 37.10
C TYR A 569 17.58 -25.26 37.75
N GLU A 570 18.70 -25.14 37.04
CA GLU A 570 19.83 -24.34 37.51
C GLU A 570 19.51 -22.84 37.55
N MET A 571 20.18 -22.13 38.44
CA MET A 571 20.04 -20.67 38.56
C MET A 571 20.81 -19.95 37.45
N LEU A 572 20.14 -18.98 36.81
CA LEU A 572 20.70 -18.08 35.80
C LEU A 572 21.75 -17.11 36.37
N HIS A 573 21.72 -16.86 37.69
CA HIS A 573 22.68 -15.99 38.38
C HIS A 573 22.98 -16.49 39.80
N SER A 574 24.22 -16.31 40.25
CA SER A 574 24.69 -16.74 41.58
C SER A 574 24.01 -16.01 42.74
N ASN A 575 23.71 -14.72 42.57
CA ASN A 575 22.89 -13.97 43.51
C ASN A 575 21.40 -14.29 43.27
N VAL A 576 20.79 -14.92 44.28
CA VAL A 576 19.41 -15.41 44.31
C VAL A 576 18.36 -14.32 44.03
N ARG A 577 18.57 -13.09 44.52
CA ARG A 577 17.62 -11.98 44.29
C ARG A 577 17.65 -11.53 42.84
N ILE A 578 18.86 -11.37 42.29
CA ILE A 578 19.09 -10.94 40.90
C ILE A 578 18.61 -12.03 39.94
N ASN A 579 18.80 -13.31 40.25
CA ASN A 579 18.23 -14.42 39.48
C ASN A 579 16.71 -14.29 39.31
N ALA A 580 15.99 -13.97 40.39
CA ALA A 580 14.54 -13.80 40.34
C ALA A 580 14.12 -12.60 39.47
N MET A 581 14.80 -11.47 39.62
CA MET A 581 14.57 -10.26 38.84
C MET A 581 14.89 -10.45 37.34
N LEU A 582 15.95 -11.20 37.01
CA LEU A 582 16.27 -11.58 35.63
C LEU A 582 15.20 -12.50 35.01
N CYS A 583 14.69 -13.49 35.76
CA CYS A 583 13.58 -14.31 35.30
C CYS A 583 12.33 -13.45 35.02
N GLU A 584 12.04 -12.48 35.89
CA GLU A 584 10.92 -11.56 35.71
C GLU A 584 11.09 -10.66 34.47
N ALA A 585 12.28 -10.12 34.25
CA ALA A 585 12.63 -9.34 33.05
C ALA A 585 12.47 -10.16 31.75
N PHE A 586 12.89 -11.43 31.76
CA PHE A 586 12.67 -12.34 30.62
C PHE A 586 11.19 -12.65 30.40
N ILE A 587 10.42 -12.89 31.45
CA ILE A 587 8.97 -13.16 31.36
C ILE A 587 8.25 -11.97 30.71
N ARG A 588 8.53 -10.72 31.12
CA ARG A 588 7.92 -9.51 30.53
C ARG A 588 8.19 -9.42 29.01
N ARG A 589 9.41 -9.75 28.57
CA ARG A 589 9.81 -9.73 27.15
C ARG A 589 9.19 -10.86 26.33
N LEU A 590 9.14 -12.07 26.89
CA LEU A 590 8.47 -13.22 26.27
C LEU A 590 6.96 -12.97 26.11
N GLN A 591 6.31 -12.42 27.13
CA GLN A 591 4.89 -12.05 27.09
C GLN A 591 4.61 -10.99 26.02
N LEU A 592 5.44 -9.94 25.93
CA LEU A 592 5.30 -8.92 24.88
C LEU A 592 5.46 -9.53 23.48
N GLN A 593 6.55 -10.26 23.22
CA GLN A 593 6.83 -10.81 21.89
C GLN A 593 5.78 -11.86 21.47
N ARG A 594 5.31 -12.69 22.40
CA ARG A 594 4.17 -13.61 22.18
C ARG A 594 2.89 -12.85 21.83
N LYS A 595 2.59 -11.76 22.55
CA LYS A 595 1.38 -10.99 22.30
C LYS A 595 1.44 -10.23 20.97
N LEU A 596 2.59 -9.68 20.60
CA LEU A 596 2.81 -9.04 19.30
C LEU A 596 2.66 -10.04 18.16
N LEU A 597 3.35 -11.19 18.22
CA LEU A 597 3.28 -12.24 17.21
C LEU A 597 1.83 -12.66 16.92
N ASN A 598 1.08 -13.04 17.96
CA ASN A 598 -0.29 -13.51 17.79
C ASN A 598 -1.21 -12.40 17.28
N THR A 599 -1.07 -11.16 17.78
CA THR A 599 -1.93 -10.04 17.35
C THR A 599 -1.67 -9.67 15.88
N TYR A 600 -0.40 -9.67 15.43
CA TYR A 600 -0.06 -9.43 14.02
C TYR A 600 -0.41 -10.60 13.09
N ALA A 601 -0.45 -11.84 13.60
CA ALA A 601 -0.94 -12.99 12.84
C ALA A 601 -2.47 -12.97 12.70
N GLU A 602 -3.20 -12.76 13.81
CA GLU A 602 -4.65 -12.65 13.85
C GLU A 602 -5.16 -11.54 12.92
N ILE A 603 -4.58 -10.33 12.99
CA ILE A 603 -4.99 -9.22 12.13
C ILE A 603 -4.64 -9.46 10.66
N GLY A 604 -3.57 -10.22 10.37
CA GLY A 604 -3.19 -10.60 9.00
C GLY A 604 -4.21 -11.53 8.31
N LEU A 605 -5.07 -12.19 9.11
CA LEU A 605 -6.13 -13.10 8.68
C LEU A 605 -7.54 -12.54 8.97
N ALA A 606 -7.67 -11.24 9.26
CA ALA A 606 -8.95 -10.65 9.64
C ALA A 606 -9.90 -10.48 8.44
N GLU A 607 -10.87 -11.39 8.32
CA GLU A 607 -11.94 -11.35 7.30
C GLU A 607 -13.21 -10.63 7.79
N GLY A 608 -13.28 -10.20 9.05
CA GLY A 608 -14.50 -9.67 9.65
C GLY A 608 -14.32 -8.70 10.82
N PRO A 609 -15.38 -7.94 11.18
CA PRO A 609 -15.33 -6.92 12.23
C PRO A 609 -15.08 -7.49 13.63
N LEU A 610 -15.43 -8.75 13.88
CA LEU A 610 -15.12 -9.43 15.15
C LEU A 610 -13.63 -9.68 15.32
N ASP A 611 -12.92 -10.01 14.23
CA ASP A 611 -11.48 -10.28 14.25
C ASP A 611 -10.68 -8.98 14.38
N LEU A 612 -11.15 -7.91 13.74
CA LEU A 612 -10.67 -6.55 13.99
C LEU A 612 -10.86 -6.10 15.45
N GLN A 613 -11.98 -6.47 16.10
CA GLN A 613 -12.20 -6.21 17.53
C GLN A 613 -11.26 -7.05 18.43
N LYS A 614 -11.00 -8.33 18.08
CA LYS A 614 -9.98 -9.15 18.77
C LYS A 614 -8.59 -8.53 18.64
N ALA A 615 -8.19 -8.12 17.44
CA ALA A 615 -6.91 -7.46 17.18
C ALA A 615 -6.75 -6.17 18.00
N ARG A 616 -7.78 -5.32 18.06
CA ARG A 616 -7.80 -4.13 18.94
C ARG A 616 -7.57 -4.48 20.41
N ASN A 617 -8.27 -5.47 20.95
CA ASN A 617 -8.03 -5.96 22.31
C ASN A 617 -6.60 -6.51 22.47
N GLY A 618 -6.06 -7.14 21.41
CA GLY A 618 -4.70 -7.63 21.36
C GLY A 618 -3.65 -6.52 21.49
N PHE A 619 -3.79 -5.46 20.71
CA PHE A 619 -2.92 -4.27 20.79
C PHE A 619 -3.10 -3.50 22.11
N HIS A 620 -4.28 -3.53 22.72
CA HIS A 620 -4.49 -2.96 24.05
C HIS A 620 -3.66 -3.68 25.13
N CYS A 621 -3.72 -5.02 25.18
CA CYS A 621 -2.86 -5.78 26.10
C CYS A 621 -1.37 -5.61 25.78
N ALA A 622 -0.98 -5.48 24.49
CA ALA A 622 0.40 -5.19 24.13
C ALA A 622 0.85 -3.79 24.61
N TYR A 623 -0.03 -2.78 24.53
CA TYR A 623 0.19 -1.44 25.07
C TYR A 623 0.41 -1.47 26.60
N GLU A 624 -0.38 -2.25 27.34
CA GLU A 624 -0.21 -2.45 28.79
C GLU A 624 1.14 -3.10 29.12
N LEU A 625 1.55 -4.13 28.37
CA LEU A 625 2.86 -4.77 28.53
C LEU A 625 4.02 -3.80 28.24
N VAL A 626 3.87 -2.91 27.25
CA VAL A 626 4.82 -1.82 26.98
C VAL A 626 4.84 -0.78 28.11
N GLN A 627 3.71 -0.49 28.78
CA GLN A 627 3.71 0.36 29.98
C GLN A 627 4.50 -0.30 31.12
N GLY A 628 4.31 -1.60 31.36
CA GLY A 628 5.06 -2.35 32.40
C GLY A 628 6.56 -2.49 32.12
N LEU A 629 7.01 -2.30 30.88
CA LEU A 629 8.44 -2.21 30.52
C LEU A 629 9.01 -0.80 30.70
N LEU A 630 8.20 0.25 30.58
CA LEU A 630 8.62 1.63 30.88
C LEU A 630 8.95 1.82 32.37
N THR A 631 8.21 1.16 33.28
CA THR A 631 8.45 1.24 34.73
C THR A 631 9.45 0.21 35.26
N GLU A 632 9.82 -0.81 34.47
CA GLU A 632 10.67 -1.95 34.89
C GLU A 632 11.97 -1.51 35.60
N ARG A 633 12.63 -0.46 35.11
CA ARG A 633 13.90 0.06 35.67
C ARG A 633 13.76 0.72 37.04
N LEU A 634 12.53 0.97 37.52
CA LEU A 634 12.22 1.42 38.87
C LEU A 634 11.92 0.24 39.83
N GLU A 635 11.56 -0.92 39.27
CA GLU A 635 11.09 -2.10 40.00
C GLU A 635 12.20 -3.14 40.21
N LEU A 636 13.06 -3.31 39.21
CA LEU A 636 14.17 -4.27 39.20
C LEU A 636 15.49 -3.62 39.62
N ASP A 637 16.39 -4.42 40.18
CA ASP A 637 17.71 -3.95 40.62
C ASP A 637 18.59 -3.55 39.40
N PRO A 638 19.24 -2.36 39.40
CA PRO A 638 20.10 -1.92 38.30
C PRO A 638 21.17 -2.93 37.88
N GLU A 639 21.64 -3.80 38.79
CA GLU A 639 22.63 -4.84 38.45
C GLU A 639 22.13 -5.81 37.36
N CYS A 640 20.81 -5.95 37.18
CA CYS A 640 20.22 -6.78 36.12
C CYS A 640 20.55 -6.26 34.71
N PHE A 641 20.71 -4.94 34.55
CA PHE A 641 20.86 -4.26 33.25
C PHE A 641 22.32 -3.96 32.89
N ASN A 642 23.29 -4.34 33.72
CA ASN A 642 24.73 -4.11 33.51
C ASN A 642 25.38 -5.12 32.53
N GLY A 643 24.60 -5.68 31.61
CA GLY A 643 25.08 -6.59 30.56
C GLY A 643 25.51 -5.86 29.29
N LYS A 644 26.29 -6.54 28.45
CA LYS A 644 26.70 -6.06 27.13
C LYS A 644 25.93 -6.83 26.05
N ALA A 645 25.29 -6.11 25.13
CA ALA A 645 24.67 -6.73 23.96
C ALA A 645 25.72 -7.39 23.06
N ILE A 646 25.44 -8.62 22.61
CA ILE A 646 26.31 -9.45 21.78
C ILE A 646 25.68 -9.71 20.41
N GLY A 647 26.50 -10.01 19.39
CA GLY A 647 26.02 -10.40 18.06
C GLY A 647 25.43 -9.28 17.20
N PHE A 648 25.68 -8.01 17.50
CA PHE A 648 25.31 -6.87 16.65
C PHE A 648 26.54 -6.29 15.95
N ASP A 649 26.47 -6.09 14.64
CA ASP A 649 27.52 -5.42 13.87
C ASP A 649 26.94 -4.59 12.70
N PRO A 650 27.05 -3.25 12.74
CA PRO A 650 26.59 -2.37 11.66
C PRO A 650 27.28 -2.62 10.31
N SER A 651 28.52 -3.15 10.28
CA SER A 651 29.27 -3.37 9.03
C SER A 651 28.63 -4.40 8.10
N ILE A 652 27.77 -5.29 8.64
CA ILE A 652 26.99 -6.26 7.84
C ILE A 652 26.10 -5.54 6.82
N SER A 653 25.56 -4.37 7.16
CA SER A 653 24.72 -3.58 6.26
C SER A 653 25.44 -3.18 4.97
N ARG A 654 26.77 -3.04 4.99
CA ARG A 654 27.60 -2.74 3.81
C ARG A 654 27.62 -3.90 2.82
N LEU A 655 27.55 -5.14 3.31
CA LEU A 655 27.50 -6.34 2.46
C LEU A 655 26.08 -6.60 1.94
N LEU A 656 25.05 -6.31 2.74
CA LEU A 656 23.64 -6.42 2.34
C LEU A 656 23.22 -5.37 1.31
N LEU A 657 23.83 -4.18 1.37
CA LEU A 657 23.58 -3.03 0.50
C LEU A 657 24.82 -2.67 -0.32
N SER A 658 25.50 -3.64 -0.92
CA SER A 658 26.74 -3.43 -1.67
C SER A 658 26.60 -2.50 -2.89
N GLY A 659 25.39 -2.33 -3.41
CA GLY A 659 25.04 -1.39 -4.47
C GLY A 659 24.63 0.01 -3.99
N SER A 660 24.78 0.31 -2.69
CA SER A 660 24.43 1.61 -2.10
C SER A 660 25.56 2.16 -1.23
N PRO A 661 25.73 3.49 -1.14
CA PRO A 661 26.73 4.09 -0.26
C PRO A 661 26.54 3.68 1.22
N PRO A 662 27.60 3.36 1.98
CA PRO A 662 27.50 3.07 3.41
C PRO A 662 26.91 4.24 4.20
N ARG A 663 25.94 3.95 5.09
CA ARG A 663 25.30 4.94 5.97
C ARG A 663 25.40 4.51 7.44
N ASP A 664 25.80 5.44 8.30
CA ASP A 664 25.84 5.23 9.76
C ASP A 664 24.48 5.57 10.38
N ILE A 665 23.69 4.54 10.72
CA ILE A 665 22.37 4.70 11.34
C ILE A 665 22.42 4.54 12.85
N GLN A 666 21.87 5.53 13.57
CA GLN A 666 21.69 5.49 15.01
C GLN A 666 20.35 4.86 15.39
N VAL A 667 20.40 3.59 15.78
CA VAL A 667 19.26 2.88 16.40
C VAL A 667 18.87 3.59 17.72
N PRO A 668 17.57 3.85 17.98
CA PRO A 668 17.09 4.55 19.17
C PRO A 668 17.50 3.88 20.50
N SER A 669 17.54 4.68 21.57
CA SER A 669 17.70 4.18 22.94
C SER A 669 16.46 3.41 23.39
N PHE A 670 16.62 2.49 24.35
CA PHE A 670 15.54 1.61 24.83
C PHE A 670 14.27 2.36 25.26
N GLU A 671 14.42 3.46 26.00
CA GLU A 671 13.31 4.32 26.42
C GLU A 671 12.60 4.99 25.23
N LYS A 672 13.35 5.52 24.25
CA LYS A 672 12.77 6.06 23.00
C LYS A 672 12.08 4.96 22.17
N SER A 673 12.62 3.75 22.17
CA SER A 673 12.04 2.58 21.49
C SER A 673 10.72 2.15 22.13
N LEU A 674 10.63 2.16 23.47
CA LEU A 674 9.37 1.89 24.19
C LEU A 674 8.32 2.97 23.91
N SER A 675 8.68 4.26 23.93
CA SER A 675 7.77 5.37 23.57
C SER A 675 7.29 5.27 22.12
N LYS A 676 8.16 4.87 21.18
CA LYS A 676 7.81 4.61 19.79
C LYS A 676 6.87 3.41 19.63
N MET A 677 7.16 2.29 20.29
CA MET A 677 6.30 1.11 20.28
C MET A 677 4.93 1.42 20.89
N LYS A 678 4.88 2.16 22.00
CA LYS A 678 3.64 2.65 22.62
C LYS A 678 2.77 3.41 21.61
N LYS A 679 3.35 4.35 20.85
CA LYS A 679 2.65 5.11 19.79
C LYS A 679 2.06 4.17 18.73
N ILE A 680 2.82 3.20 18.22
CA ILE A 680 2.32 2.22 17.24
C ILE A 680 1.13 1.42 17.83
N MET A 681 1.23 0.92 19.07
CA MET A 681 0.15 0.15 19.69
C MET A 681 -1.13 0.97 19.89
N GLU A 682 -1.01 2.26 20.20
CA GLU A 682 -2.14 3.19 20.35
C GLU A 682 -2.82 3.48 19.00
N GLU A 683 -2.03 3.72 17.96
CA GLU A 683 -2.54 3.92 16.60
C GLU A 683 -3.19 2.67 16.01
N MET A 684 -2.60 1.49 16.25
CA MET A 684 -3.20 0.21 15.85
C MET A 684 -4.53 -0.06 16.56
N GLN A 685 -4.67 0.29 17.86
CA GLN A 685 -5.95 0.21 18.56
C GLN A 685 -7.03 1.07 17.89
N ILE A 686 -6.69 2.32 17.52
CA ILE A 686 -7.59 3.26 16.84
C ILE A 686 -7.94 2.75 15.43
N GLY A 687 -6.95 2.27 14.69
CA GLY A 687 -7.09 1.81 13.31
C GLY A 687 -7.90 0.52 13.15
N CYS A 688 -7.74 -0.44 14.08
CA CYS A 688 -8.42 -1.75 14.01
C CYS A 688 -9.91 -1.66 14.34
N SER A 689 -10.31 -0.87 15.34
CA SER A 689 -11.69 -0.85 15.83
C SER A 689 -12.24 0.59 15.90
N PRO A 690 -12.46 1.22 14.74
CA PRO A 690 -13.21 2.47 14.66
C PRO A 690 -14.65 2.27 15.20
N PRO A 691 -15.34 3.36 15.54
CA PRO A 691 -16.70 3.30 16.07
C PRO A 691 -17.71 2.85 15.00
N GLU A 692 -18.94 2.56 15.42
CA GLU A 692 -20.01 2.25 14.47
C GLU A 692 -20.39 3.49 13.65
N TRP A 693 -19.77 3.63 12.49
CA TRP A 693 -20.16 4.58 11.46
C TRP A 693 -21.57 4.29 10.95
N ARG A 694 -22.31 5.36 10.70
CA ARG A 694 -23.67 5.34 10.16
C ARG A 694 -23.68 5.64 8.66
N CYS A 695 -22.68 6.38 8.18
CA CYS A 695 -22.53 6.75 6.78
C CYS A 695 -21.06 6.97 6.39
N MET A 696 -20.80 7.09 5.08
CA MET A 696 -19.46 7.34 4.51
C MET A 696 -18.81 8.64 5.02
N GLU A 697 -19.60 9.64 5.44
CA GLU A 697 -19.10 10.87 6.06
C GLU A 697 -18.41 10.60 7.40
N ASP A 698 -18.95 9.70 8.22
CA ASP A 698 -18.35 9.37 9.53
C ASP A 698 -16.99 8.68 9.35
N LEU A 699 -16.86 7.83 8.31
CA LEU A 699 -15.59 7.25 7.88
C LEU A 699 -14.62 8.33 7.38
N ARG A 700 -15.07 9.28 6.56
CA ARG A 700 -14.24 10.39 6.06
C ARG A 700 -13.70 11.25 7.21
N ILE A 701 -14.55 11.61 8.17
CA ILE A 701 -14.17 12.34 9.38
C ILE A 701 -13.13 11.55 10.18
N PHE A 702 -13.31 10.23 10.34
CA PHE A 702 -12.33 9.36 10.99
C PHE A 702 -10.99 9.35 10.24
N LEU A 703 -10.99 9.21 8.90
CA LEU A 703 -9.77 9.18 8.09
C LEU A 703 -9.01 10.51 8.13
N ILE A 704 -9.70 11.65 8.05
CA ILE A 704 -9.12 12.98 8.22
C ILE A 704 -8.44 13.11 9.59
N GLU A 705 -9.14 12.75 10.67
CA GLU A 705 -8.62 12.84 12.03
C GLU A 705 -7.47 11.87 12.29
N PHE A 706 -7.57 10.64 11.77
CA PHE A 706 -6.50 9.64 11.84
C PHE A 706 -5.25 10.15 11.10
N SER A 707 -5.41 10.67 9.88
CA SER A 707 -4.34 11.29 9.10
C SER A 707 -3.69 12.48 9.83
N ARG A 708 -4.49 13.28 10.56
CA ARG A 708 -4.03 14.47 11.29
C ARG A 708 -3.12 14.12 12.48
N ARG A 709 -3.26 12.93 13.06
CA ARG A 709 -2.39 12.41 14.13
C ARG A 709 -1.00 11.98 13.65
N GLN A 710 -0.75 12.06 12.33
CA GLN A 710 0.48 11.58 11.66
C GLN A 710 0.83 10.14 12.08
N PRO A 711 -0.02 9.18 11.67
CA PRO A 711 0.09 7.79 12.09
C PRO A 711 1.31 7.12 11.47
N THR A 712 1.91 6.22 12.23
CA THR A 712 3.04 5.41 11.76
C THR A 712 2.67 4.60 10.52
N LEU A 713 3.68 4.33 9.68
CA LEU A 713 3.55 3.48 8.50
C LEU A 713 2.73 2.22 8.76
N VAL A 714 3.06 1.48 9.82
CA VAL A 714 2.43 0.20 10.15
C VAL A 714 0.91 0.38 10.29
N ALA A 715 0.49 1.40 11.03
CA ALA A 715 -0.91 1.72 11.22
C ALA A 715 -1.59 2.17 9.92
N ARG A 716 -0.90 2.97 9.08
CA ARG A 716 -1.41 3.36 7.74
C ARG A 716 -1.60 2.15 6.83
N SER A 717 -0.61 1.27 6.74
CA SER A 717 -0.63 0.07 5.90
C SER A 717 -1.76 -0.89 6.28
N TYR A 718 -1.92 -1.17 7.57
CA TYR A 718 -3.00 -2.05 8.03
C TYR A 718 -4.38 -1.40 7.83
N VAL A 719 -4.56 -0.12 8.17
CA VAL A 719 -5.83 0.58 7.90
C VAL A 719 -6.17 0.58 6.40
N LEU A 720 -5.18 0.70 5.53
CA LEU A 720 -5.37 0.62 4.07
C LEU A 720 -5.82 -0.77 3.60
N LEU A 721 -5.24 -1.85 4.13
CA LEU A 721 -5.64 -3.23 3.81
C LEU A 721 -7.09 -3.54 4.20
N PHE A 722 -7.59 -2.95 5.29
CA PHE A 722 -8.98 -3.15 5.74
C PHE A 722 -9.94 -2.07 5.22
N LEU A 723 -9.42 -0.99 4.61
CA LEU A 723 -10.25 0.10 4.11
C LEU A 723 -11.25 -0.42 3.08
N TYR A 724 -10.83 -1.29 2.16
CA TYR A 724 -11.67 -1.95 1.17
C TYR A 724 -11.17 -3.37 0.88
N ALA A 725 -12.01 -4.38 1.15
CA ALA A 725 -11.77 -5.78 0.83
C ALA A 725 -13.09 -6.45 0.44
N ASP A 726 -13.08 -7.27 -0.63
CA ASP A 726 -14.24 -8.02 -1.14
C ASP A 726 -15.54 -7.19 -1.28
N GLY A 727 -15.42 -5.97 -1.81
CA GLY A 727 -16.54 -5.04 -2.01
C GLY A 727 -17.06 -4.37 -0.72
N LYS A 728 -16.40 -4.59 0.42
CA LYS A 728 -16.79 -4.06 1.73
C LYS A 728 -15.72 -3.17 2.34
N MET A 729 -16.15 -2.07 2.94
CA MET A 729 -15.33 -1.26 3.82
C MET A 729 -15.23 -1.91 5.20
N TYR A 730 -14.03 -2.07 5.73
CA TYR A 730 -13.78 -2.64 7.07
C TYR A 730 -14.44 -4.01 7.30
N ALA A 731 -14.56 -4.81 6.22
CA ALA A 731 -15.28 -6.08 6.15
C ALA A 731 -16.75 -6.07 6.62
N LYS A 732 -17.33 -4.90 6.93
CA LYS A 732 -18.66 -4.74 7.55
C LYS A 732 -19.67 -4.03 6.64
N TYR A 733 -19.23 -3.03 5.88
CA TYR A 733 -20.12 -2.12 5.17
C TYR A 733 -19.99 -2.30 3.66
N ASN A 734 -21.06 -2.66 2.96
CA ASN A 734 -21.04 -2.72 1.50
C ASN A 734 -20.77 -1.33 0.92
N PHE A 735 -19.72 -1.20 0.10
CA PHE A 735 -19.31 0.10 -0.44
C PHE A 735 -20.34 0.70 -1.40
N MET A 736 -21.03 -0.13 -2.20
CA MET A 736 -22.05 0.35 -3.15
C MET A 736 -23.28 0.91 -2.43
N ASP A 737 -23.74 0.21 -1.39
CA ASP A 737 -24.88 0.66 -0.58
C ASP A 737 -24.54 1.98 0.13
N TRP A 738 -23.30 2.12 0.59
CA TRP A 738 -22.79 3.33 1.22
C TRP A 738 -22.56 4.51 0.27
N LEU A 739 -22.08 4.27 -0.94
CA LEU A 739 -21.94 5.29 -1.99
C LEU A 739 -23.32 5.81 -2.39
N SER A 740 -24.26 4.88 -2.64
CA SER A 740 -25.66 5.19 -2.94
C SER A 740 -26.32 5.98 -1.79
N ALA A 741 -26.12 5.55 -0.55
CA ALA A 741 -26.62 6.28 0.63
C ALA A 741 -25.98 7.67 0.77
N SER A 742 -24.68 7.83 0.45
CA SER A 742 -24.01 9.13 0.43
C SER A 742 -24.66 10.08 -0.58
N MET A 743 -24.92 9.61 -1.81
CA MET A 743 -25.64 10.37 -2.83
C MET A 743 -27.04 10.79 -2.35
N VAL A 744 -27.82 9.87 -1.75
CA VAL A 744 -29.16 10.19 -1.22
C VAL A 744 -29.12 11.22 -0.08
N ILE A 745 -28.18 11.08 0.86
CA ILE A 745 -28.01 12.03 1.97
C ILE A 745 -27.60 13.42 1.45
N ASN A 746 -26.92 13.48 0.31
CA ASN A 746 -26.57 14.71 -0.40
C ASN A 746 -27.62 15.13 -1.48
N GLY A 747 -28.85 14.64 -1.38
CA GLY A 747 -29.99 15.17 -2.13
C GLY A 747 -30.29 14.50 -3.47
N VAL A 748 -29.61 13.42 -3.84
CA VAL A 748 -29.98 12.61 -5.03
C VAL A 748 -31.21 11.75 -4.70
N PRO A 749 -32.36 11.88 -5.41
CA PRO A 749 -33.50 11.01 -5.19
C PRO A 749 -33.16 9.54 -5.44
N SER A 750 -33.57 8.64 -4.54
CA SER A 750 -33.32 7.20 -4.69
C SER A 750 -33.89 6.58 -5.97
N VAL A 751 -34.90 7.21 -6.56
CA VAL A 751 -35.46 6.82 -7.87
C VAL A 751 -34.42 7.00 -9.00
N LEU A 752 -33.55 8.02 -8.94
CA LEU A 752 -32.48 8.23 -9.93
C LEU A 752 -31.42 7.14 -9.86
N LEU A 753 -31.09 6.66 -8.66
CA LEU A 753 -30.11 5.59 -8.47
C LEU A 753 -30.59 4.24 -9.01
N SER A 754 -31.89 4.11 -9.30
CA SER A 754 -32.49 2.94 -9.96
C SER A 754 -32.58 3.08 -11.49
N THR A 755 -32.25 4.23 -12.08
CA THR A 755 -32.21 4.37 -13.55
C THR A 755 -30.93 3.74 -14.10
N GLN A 756 -30.94 3.31 -15.36
CA GLN A 756 -29.76 2.75 -16.02
C GLN A 756 -28.56 3.71 -15.96
N GLU A 757 -28.82 5.01 -16.17
CA GLU A 757 -27.79 6.05 -16.18
C GLU A 757 -27.26 6.35 -14.77
N GLY A 758 -28.12 6.39 -13.76
CA GLY A 758 -27.72 6.53 -12.37
C GLY A 758 -26.88 5.34 -11.87
N ILE A 759 -27.21 4.11 -12.29
CA ILE A 759 -26.42 2.91 -11.99
C ILE A 759 -25.04 2.98 -12.65
N LEU A 760 -24.98 3.36 -13.94
CA LEU A 760 -23.71 3.49 -14.67
C LEU A 760 -22.81 4.57 -14.04
N TYR A 761 -23.35 5.75 -13.74
CA TYR A 761 -22.61 6.83 -13.09
C TYR A 761 -22.13 6.43 -11.68
N THR A 762 -22.99 5.81 -10.87
CA THR A 762 -22.63 5.33 -9.52
C THR A 762 -21.52 4.27 -9.59
N SER A 763 -21.59 3.36 -10.57
CA SER A 763 -20.55 2.36 -10.80
C SER A 763 -19.22 2.99 -11.24
N ARG A 764 -19.26 4.05 -12.06
CA ARG A 764 -18.06 4.78 -12.50
C ARG A 764 -17.37 5.51 -11.35
N CYS A 765 -18.13 6.03 -10.38
CA CYS A 765 -17.61 6.74 -9.22
C CYS A 765 -16.88 5.86 -8.19
N ILE A 766 -17.01 4.53 -8.25
CA ILE A 766 -16.49 3.61 -7.22
C ILE A 766 -14.99 3.85 -6.93
N GLU A 767 -14.18 3.82 -7.99
CA GLU A 767 -12.72 3.85 -7.91
C GLU A 767 -12.23 5.21 -7.44
N THR A 768 -12.68 6.30 -8.07
CA THR A 768 -12.30 7.66 -7.72
C THR A 768 -12.74 8.05 -6.30
N VAL A 769 -13.91 7.61 -5.81
CA VAL A 769 -14.32 7.82 -4.41
C VAL A 769 -13.47 6.99 -3.44
N TYR A 770 -13.15 5.73 -3.77
CA TYR A 770 -12.26 4.92 -2.95
C TYR A 770 -10.86 5.53 -2.83
N GLU A 771 -10.25 5.92 -3.95
CA GLU A 771 -8.94 6.60 -3.96
C GLU A 771 -9.00 7.94 -3.21
N SER A 772 -10.10 8.70 -3.32
CA SER A 772 -10.31 9.94 -2.54
C SER A 772 -10.34 9.71 -1.03
N LEU A 773 -10.90 8.60 -0.54
CA LEU A 773 -10.83 8.22 0.88
C LEU A 773 -9.44 7.72 1.26
N LYS A 774 -8.79 6.96 0.38
CA LYS A 774 -7.45 6.38 0.56
C LYS A 774 -6.34 7.42 0.60
N VAL A 775 -6.48 8.58 -0.06
CA VAL A 775 -5.55 9.74 0.03
C VAL A 775 -5.12 10.01 1.47
N TYR A 776 -6.04 10.01 2.43
CA TYR A 776 -5.74 10.32 3.84
C TYR A 776 -4.77 9.32 4.52
N LEU A 777 -4.56 8.13 3.95
CA LEU A 777 -3.67 7.08 4.47
C LEU A 777 -2.25 7.12 3.87
N HIS A 778 -1.98 7.96 2.88
CA HIS A 778 -0.63 8.18 2.37
C HIS A 778 0.12 9.26 3.18
N ASN A 779 1.45 9.26 3.08
CA ASN A 779 2.31 10.32 3.62
C ASN A 779 1.89 11.70 3.05
N ARG A 780 1.96 12.76 3.87
CA ARG A 780 1.46 14.11 3.53
C ARG A 780 1.97 14.65 2.19
N SER A 781 3.26 14.47 1.91
CA SER A 781 3.91 14.84 0.65
C SER A 781 3.33 14.10 -0.57
N ARG A 782 2.81 12.89 -0.40
CA ARG A 782 2.19 12.05 -1.44
C ARG A 782 0.69 12.25 -1.58
N GLN A 783 0.02 12.80 -0.57
CA GLN A 783 -1.40 13.19 -0.67
C GLN A 783 -1.60 14.25 -1.76
N ARG A 784 -0.77 15.30 -1.77
CA ARG A 784 -0.95 16.44 -2.69
C ARG A 784 -0.87 16.06 -4.19
N PRO A 785 0.13 15.30 -4.68
CA PRO A 785 0.16 14.84 -6.08
C PRO A 785 -0.96 13.85 -6.42
N ARG A 786 -1.38 12.98 -5.49
CA ARG A 786 -2.53 12.08 -5.72
C ARG A 786 -3.83 12.87 -5.90
N ILE A 787 -4.04 13.92 -5.11
CA ILE A 787 -5.20 14.81 -5.28
C ILE A 787 -5.16 15.49 -6.65
N GLU A 788 -3.99 15.92 -7.13
CA GLU A 788 -3.86 16.51 -8.48
C GLU A 788 -4.36 15.56 -9.58
N SER A 789 -3.97 14.28 -9.52
CA SER A 789 -4.49 13.23 -10.43
C SER A 789 -5.99 12.97 -10.26
N LEU A 790 -6.50 12.98 -9.02
CA LEU A 790 -7.92 12.78 -8.75
C LEU A 790 -8.79 13.94 -9.23
N LEU A 791 -8.30 15.18 -9.19
CA LEU A 791 -9.04 16.34 -9.71
C LEU A 791 -9.20 16.29 -11.24
N ASP A 792 -8.25 15.69 -11.96
CA ASP A 792 -8.40 15.39 -13.39
C ASP A 792 -9.54 14.39 -13.65
N GLU A 793 -9.63 13.31 -12.84
CA GLU A 793 -10.74 12.34 -12.93
C GLU A 793 -12.09 12.96 -12.55
N TRP A 794 -12.13 13.72 -11.46
CA TRP A 794 -13.34 14.41 -11.01
C TRP A 794 -13.85 15.44 -12.02
N SER A 795 -12.98 16.04 -12.85
CA SER A 795 -13.41 16.87 -13.97
C SER A 795 -14.26 16.09 -14.98
N ILE A 796 -13.92 14.83 -15.26
CA ILE A 796 -14.67 13.96 -16.17
C ILE A 796 -15.99 13.56 -15.51
N LEU A 797 -15.94 13.13 -14.24
CA LEU A 797 -17.14 12.75 -13.48
C LEU A 797 -18.14 13.91 -13.32
N GLN A 798 -17.69 15.16 -13.13
CA GLN A 798 -18.58 16.33 -13.11
C GLN A 798 -19.30 16.54 -14.44
N ALA A 799 -18.61 16.32 -15.57
CA ALA A 799 -19.22 16.44 -16.90
C ALA A 799 -20.26 15.32 -17.14
N GLU A 800 -19.95 14.08 -16.74
CA GLU A 800 -20.90 12.96 -16.77
C GLU A 800 -22.12 13.23 -15.86
N ALA A 801 -21.90 13.70 -14.62
CA ALA A 801 -22.96 14.06 -13.68
C ALA A 801 -23.89 15.14 -14.23
N THR A 802 -23.33 16.15 -14.90
CA THR A 802 -24.09 17.21 -15.56
C THR A 802 -24.95 16.62 -16.68
N ALA A 803 -24.40 15.75 -17.52
CA ALA A 803 -25.14 15.11 -18.62
C ALA A 803 -26.28 14.20 -18.12
N VAL A 804 -26.10 13.49 -17.00
CA VAL A 804 -27.17 12.67 -16.39
C VAL A 804 -28.30 13.55 -15.83
N ASP A 805 -27.97 14.63 -15.10
CA ASP A 805 -28.96 15.57 -14.58
C ASP A 805 -29.72 16.29 -15.73
N GLU A 806 -29.04 16.65 -16.83
CA GLU A 806 -29.63 17.31 -18.00
C GLU A 806 -30.62 16.40 -18.75
N ARG A 807 -30.28 15.12 -18.93
CA ARG A 807 -31.20 14.14 -19.53
C ARG A 807 -32.45 13.95 -18.68
N PHE A 808 -32.28 13.69 -17.39
CA PHE A 808 -33.41 13.48 -16.48
C PHE A 808 -34.38 14.68 -16.45
N THR A 809 -33.84 15.90 -16.38
CA THR A 809 -34.66 17.12 -16.38
C THR A 809 -35.38 17.35 -17.72
N THR A 810 -34.75 16.98 -18.84
CA THR A 810 -35.36 17.01 -20.18
C THR A 810 -36.52 16.01 -20.29
N GLU A 811 -36.33 14.76 -19.89
CA GLU A 811 -37.37 13.72 -19.92
C GLU A 811 -38.56 14.08 -19.01
N MET A 812 -38.28 14.59 -17.82
CA MET A 812 -39.30 14.97 -16.83
C MET A 812 -39.93 16.35 -17.08
N ASN A 813 -39.53 17.05 -18.15
CA ASN A 813 -40.00 18.40 -18.49
C ASN A 813 -39.87 19.41 -17.31
N ILE A 814 -38.79 19.29 -16.54
CA ILE A 814 -38.52 20.17 -15.39
C ILE A 814 -37.97 21.50 -15.92
N PRO A 815 -38.53 22.68 -15.56
CA PRO A 815 -38.02 23.95 -16.04
C PRO A 815 -36.57 24.19 -15.59
N HIS A 816 -35.67 24.57 -16.51
CA HIS A 816 -34.27 24.88 -16.19
C HIS A 816 -34.10 25.98 -15.13
N ALA A 817 -35.09 26.86 -14.93
CA ALA A 817 -35.09 27.87 -13.86
C ALA A 817 -35.32 27.29 -12.45
N THR A 818 -35.77 26.03 -12.35
CA THR A 818 -36.04 25.29 -11.10
C THR A 818 -35.13 24.07 -10.95
N TYR A 819 -34.10 23.98 -11.79
CA TYR A 819 -33.21 22.82 -11.98
C TYR A 819 -32.57 22.34 -10.66
N PRO A 820 -32.94 21.17 -10.14
CA PRO A 820 -32.24 20.54 -9.03
C PRO A 820 -30.98 19.88 -9.60
N ARG A 821 -29.81 20.33 -9.14
CA ARG A 821 -28.54 19.63 -9.40
C ARG A 821 -28.50 18.42 -8.46
N TYR A 822 -28.55 17.21 -9.00
CA TYR A 822 -28.54 15.98 -8.21
C TYR A 822 -27.12 15.42 -8.16
N PHE A 823 -26.73 14.67 -9.18
CA PHE A 823 -25.39 14.10 -9.27
C PHE A 823 -24.34 15.22 -9.37
N THR A 824 -24.67 16.32 -10.05
CA THR A 824 -23.81 17.51 -10.18
C THR A 824 -23.50 18.17 -8.83
N ALA A 825 -24.48 18.24 -7.91
CA ALA A 825 -24.26 18.85 -6.60
C ALA A 825 -23.43 17.94 -5.67
N TRP A 826 -23.62 16.63 -5.78
CA TRP A 826 -22.82 15.64 -5.05
C TRP A 826 -21.36 15.59 -5.56
N SER A 827 -21.13 15.51 -6.87
CA SER A 827 -19.77 15.53 -7.45
C SER A 827 -19.04 16.85 -7.16
N LEU A 828 -19.76 17.97 -7.10
CA LEU A 828 -19.21 19.26 -6.69
C LEU A 828 -18.76 19.26 -5.22
N GLU A 829 -19.51 18.65 -4.31
CA GLU A 829 -19.09 18.53 -2.90
C GLU A 829 -17.81 17.70 -2.75
N GLU A 830 -17.73 16.55 -3.43
CA GLU A 830 -16.58 15.66 -3.40
C GLU A 830 -15.29 16.35 -3.92
N SER A 831 -15.39 16.96 -5.09
CA SER A 831 -14.26 17.67 -5.72
C SER A 831 -13.84 18.94 -4.96
N VAL A 832 -14.77 19.74 -4.43
CA VAL A 832 -14.42 20.93 -3.63
C VAL A 832 -13.72 20.56 -2.33
N GLN A 833 -14.09 19.44 -1.68
CA GLN A 833 -13.35 18.95 -0.52
C GLN A 833 -11.89 18.59 -0.87
N LEU A 834 -11.66 17.97 -2.04
CA LEU A 834 -10.31 17.69 -2.54
C LEU A 834 -9.53 18.97 -2.88
N MET A 835 -10.15 19.96 -3.52
CA MET A 835 -9.51 21.26 -3.79
C MET A 835 -9.10 21.97 -2.50
N LEU A 836 -9.97 21.99 -1.49
CA LEU A 836 -9.67 22.53 -0.17
C LEU A 836 -8.48 21.80 0.47
N HIS A 837 -8.48 20.46 0.45
CA HIS A 837 -7.38 19.64 0.99
C HIS A 837 -6.06 19.90 0.24
N TYR A 838 -6.08 20.03 -1.09
CA TYR A 838 -4.90 20.35 -1.91
C TYR A 838 -4.25 21.68 -1.49
N VAL A 839 -5.05 22.75 -1.35
CA VAL A 839 -4.50 24.06 -0.95
C VAL A 839 -3.98 24.01 0.48
N VAL A 840 -4.74 23.41 1.39
CA VAL A 840 -4.41 23.31 2.83
C VAL A 840 -3.15 22.47 3.08
N LEU A 841 -2.96 21.35 2.39
CA LEU A 841 -1.70 20.58 2.43
C LEU A 841 -0.50 21.44 2.03
N GLY A 842 -0.68 22.47 1.19
CA GLY A 842 0.40 23.41 0.87
C GLY A 842 0.83 24.31 2.04
N LEU A 843 -0.05 24.57 3.01
CA LEU A 843 0.31 25.25 4.26
C LEU A 843 1.08 24.29 5.17
N GLU A 844 0.58 23.06 5.36
CA GLU A 844 1.24 22.04 6.19
C GLU A 844 2.63 21.64 5.69
N LEU A 845 2.84 21.66 4.37
CA LEU A 845 4.11 21.33 3.72
C LEU A 845 5.02 22.56 3.50
N GLU A 846 4.68 23.72 4.07
CA GLU A 846 5.44 24.98 3.97
C GLU A 846 5.74 25.42 2.52
N LEU A 847 4.83 25.12 1.58
CA LEU A 847 5.02 25.35 0.14
C LEU A 847 4.71 26.79 -0.32
N TYR A 848 4.16 27.62 0.57
CA TYR A 848 3.83 29.03 0.32
C TYR A 848 4.71 29.96 1.14
N ALA A 849 5.26 31.00 0.51
CA ALA A 849 5.99 32.05 1.22
C ALA A 849 5.03 33.01 1.96
N PRO A 850 5.44 33.73 3.02
CA PRO A 850 4.56 34.65 3.74
C PRO A 850 3.82 35.69 2.87
N PRO A 851 4.44 36.30 1.82
CA PRO A 851 3.71 37.18 0.89
C PRO A 851 2.64 36.47 0.05
N GLU A 852 2.71 35.16 -0.12
CA GLU A 852 1.71 34.37 -0.87
C GLU A 852 0.48 34.04 -0.01
N LEU A 853 0.54 34.18 1.32
CA LEU A 853 -0.55 33.78 2.21
C LEU A 853 -1.85 34.57 1.96
N GLY A 854 -1.76 35.85 1.60
CA GLY A 854 -2.92 36.66 1.22
C GLY A 854 -3.72 36.04 0.05
N MET A 855 -3.03 35.59 -1.01
CA MET A 855 -3.68 34.96 -2.16
C MET A 855 -4.21 33.56 -1.83
N VAL A 856 -3.52 32.82 -0.96
CA VAL A 856 -3.93 31.47 -0.52
C VAL A 856 -5.21 31.53 0.30
N TYR A 857 -5.29 32.40 1.31
CA TYR A 857 -6.50 32.54 2.12
C TYR A 857 -7.69 33.14 1.35
N TRP A 858 -7.43 34.02 0.37
CA TRP A 858 -8.46 34.49 -0.57
C TRP A 858 -9.07 33.35 -1.39
N TYR A 859 -8.22 32.50 -1.99
CA TYR A 859 -8.69 31.35 -2.78
C TYR A 859 -9.45 30.35 -1.90
N LEU A 860 -9.03 30.17 -0.64
CA LEU A 860 -9.73 29.34 0.34
C LEU A 860 -11.11 29.90 0.74
N ASP A 861 -11.29 31.21 0.94
CA ASP A 861 -12.61 31.85 1.15
C ASP A 861 -13.55 31.61 -0.05
N TYR A 862 -13.03 31.70 -1.28
CA TYR A 862 -13.80 31.36 -2.48
C TYR A 862 -14.27 29.89 -2.48
N LEU A 863 -13.37 28.93 -2.24
CA LEU A 863 -13.71 27.51 -2.23
C LEU A 863 -14.73 27.17 -1.11
N GLN A 864 -14.52 27.68 0.11
CA GLN A 864 -15.50 27.51 1.19
C GLN A 864 -16.83 28.23 0.89
N GLY A 865 -16.80 29.38 0.21
CA GLY A 865 -17.99 30.08 -0.26
C GLY A 865 -18.78 29.25 -1.28
N SER A 866 -18.10 28.60 -2.21
CA SER A 866 -18.71 27.68 -3.19
C SER A 866 -19.32 26.45 -2.50
N ARG A 867 -18.58 25.81 -1.58
CA ARG A 867 -19.07 24.71 -0.73
C ARG A 867 -20.32 25.11 0.05
N LEU A 868 -20.29 26.27 0.70
CA LEU A 868 -21.42 26.81 1.46
C LEU A 868 -22.65 27.04 0.59
N GLN A 869 -22.47 27.54 -0.63
CA GLN A 869 -23.56 27.71 -1.59
C GLN A 869 -24.15 26.36 -2.02
N ASN A 870 -23.29 25.37 -2.32
CA ASN A 870 -23.70 24.01 -2.69
C ASN A 870 -24.54 23.37 -1.58
N LEU A 871 -24.02 23.35 -0.34
CA LEU A 871 -24.72 22.81 0.82
C LEU A 871 -26.07 23.49 1.08
N ASN A 872 -26.18 24.81 0.87
CA ASN A 872 -27.43 25.55 1.07
C ASN A 872 -28.50 25.19 0.03
N VAL A 873 -28.12 25.07 -1.24
CA VAL A 873 -29.02 24.63 -2.32
C VAL A 873 -29.49 23.20 -2.06
N THR A 874 -28.57 22.29 -1.75
CA THR A 874 -28.86 20.90 -1.44
C THR A 874 -29.76 20.74 -0.22
N TRP A 875 -29.48 21.44 0.89
CA TRP A 875 -30.35 21.40 2.08
C TRP A 875 -31.76 21.91 1.78
N THR A 876 -31.88 23.05 1.09
CA THR A 876 -33.18 23.64 0.71
C THR A 876 -34.01 22.67 -0.14
N PHE A 877 -33.36 21.87 -0.97
CA PHE A 877 -34.01 20.82 -1.74
C PHE A 877 -34.40 19.61 -0.89
N VAL A 878 -33.50 19.10 -0.05
CA VAL A 878 -33.75 17.97 0.88
C VAL A 878 -34.89 18.27 1.86
N GLU A 879 -34.97 19.48 2.40
CA GLU A 879 -36.03 19.91 3.31
C GLU A 879 -37.40 19.91 2.59
N LYS A 880 -37.47 20.47 1.37
CA LYS A 880 -38.69 20.43 0.53
C LYS A 880 -39.11 19.00 0.14
N MET A 881 -38.16 18.11 -0.18
CA MET A 881 -38.49 16.69 -0.45
C MET A 881 -39.13 16.02 0.77
N LYS A 882 -38.61 16.28 1.98
CA LYS A 882 -39.15 15.72 3.23
C LYS A 882 -40.56 16.26 3.55
N GLU A 883 -40.86 17.51 3.21
CA GLU A 883 -42.22 18.07 3.32
C GLU A 883 -43.21 17.42 2.34
N VAL A 884 -42.77 17.11 1.11
CA VAL A 884 -43.61 16.49 0.06
C VAL A 884 -43.78 14.97 0.26
N MET A 885 -42.83 14.29 0.91
CA MET A 885 -42.87 12.86 1.20
C MET A 885 -42.79 12.54 2.71
N PRO A 886 -43.89 12.70 3.48
CA PRO A 886 -43.96 12.20 4.85
C PRO A 886 -43.76 10.68 4.90
N SER A 887 -42.82 10.21 5.72
CA SER A 887 -42.42 8.81 5.75
C SER A 887 -43.57 7.87 6.14
N ALA A 888 -43.84 6.88 5.29
CA ALA A 888 -44.60 5.70 5.69
C ALA A 888 -43.79 4.98 6.78
N HIS A 889 -44.34 4.93 8.00
CA HIS A 889 -43.66 4.32 9.14
C HIS A 889 -43.31 2.84 8.89
N CYS A 890 -42.06 2.48 9.13
CA CYS A 890 -41.65 1.09 9.29
C CYS A 890 -42.54 0.39 10.32
N ARG A 891 -43.24 -0.67 9.89
CA ARG A 891 -43.76 -1.68 10.82
C ARG A 891 -42.70 -2.75 10.96
N GLU A 892 -42.14 -2.87 12.15
CA GLU A 892 -41.36 -4.05 12.53
C GLU A 892 -42.17 -5.35 12.34
N PRO A 893 -41.52 -6.47 12.01
CA PRO A 893 -42.19 -7.77 11.91
C PRO A 893 -42.61 -8.25 13.30
N ARG A 894 -43.90 -8.09 13.63
CA ARG A 894 -44.47 -8.65 14.87
C ARG A 894 -44.41 -10.18 14.85
N ALA A 895 -43.61 -10.75 15.74
CA ALA A 895 -43.64 -12.16 16.06
C ALA A 895 -45.06 -12.63 16.43
N MET A 896 -45.41 -13.86 16.04
CA MET A 896 -46.72 -14.46 16.28
C MET A 896 -47.04 -14.52 17.77
N LYS A 897 -48.13 -13.84 18.17
CA LYS A 897 -48.93 -14.25 19.35
C LYS A 897 -50.39 -14.34 18.95
N GLN A 898 -50.97 -15.51 19.21
CA GLN A 898 -52.36 -15.84 18.95
C GLN A 898 -53.29 -14.93 19.74
N GLN A 899 -54.40 -14.47 19.13
CA GLN A 899 -55.71 -14.45 19.77
C GLN A 899 -56.86 -14.21 18.77
N GLN A 900 -58.04 -14.69 19.15
CA GLN A 900 -59.26 -14.80 18.34
C GLN A 900 -60.02 -13.46 18.17
N PRO A 901 -60.99 -13.37 17.24
CA PRO A 901 -61.50 -12.09 16.75
C PRO A 901 -62.68 -11.53 17.56
N SER A 902 -62.80 -10.21 17.59
CA SER A 902 -64.11 -9.52 17.64
C SER A 902 -63.99 -8.10 17.04
N ALA A 903 -65.12 -7.46 16.74
CA ALA A 903 -65.23 -6.50 15.64
C ALA A 903 -65.75 -5.10 16.04
N SER A 904 -65.75 -4.19 15.05
CA SER A 904 -66.53 -2.93 14.93
C SER A 904 -66.06 -1.70 15.72
N GLY A 905 -66.46 -0.49 15.29
CA GLY A 905 -66.48 0.68 16.19
C GLY A 905 -66.05 2.07 15.69
N LYS A 906 -66.51 2.52 14.52
CA LYS A 906 -66.59 3.93 14.05
C LYS A 906 -66.30 5.10 15.04
N SER A 907 -65.28 5.90 14.71
CA SER A 907 -65.36 7.37 14.44
C SER A 907 -65.57 8.46 15.53
N ILE A 908 -65.02 9.67 15.24
CA ILE A 908 -65.44 11.05 15.62
C ILE A 908 -64.55 11.90 16.58
N LYS A 909 -63.89 12.90 15.97
CA LYS A 909 -63.60 14.31 16.34
C LYS A 909 -63.18 14.74 17.77
N LYS A 910 -61.99 15.38 17.79
CA LYS A 910 -61.64 16.71 18.36
C LYS A 910 -62.39 17.23 19.62
N SER A 911 -61.63 17.51 20.69
CA SER A 911 -61.64 18.84 21.32
C SER A 911 -60.36 19.09 22.17
N LYS A 912 -59.88 20.35 22.18
CA LYS A 912 -58.83 20.84 23.10
C LYS A 912 -59.50 21.41 24.34
N ALA A 913 -58.99 21.12 25.54
CA ALA A 913 -59.08 22.04 26.69
C ALA A 913 -58.00 21.70 27.74
N LYS A 914 -57.22 22.71 28.17
CA LYS A 914 -56.40 22.64 29.39
C LYS A 914 -57.27 23.07 30.58
N HIS A 915 -57.18 22.42 31.73
CA HIS A 915 -57.09 23.17 33.00
C HIS A 915 -56.41 22.40 34.15
N LYS A 916 -55.82 23.21 35.03
CA LYS A 916 -54.72 22.94 35.97
C LYS A 916 -55.21 22.89 37.43
N LYS A 917 -54.68 21.95 38.25
CA LYS A 917 -54.60 21.84 39.74
C LYS A 917 -54.87 20.37 40.17
N LYS A 918 -54.27 19.77 41.21
CA LYS A 918 -53.36 20.24 42.29
C LYS A 918 -52.54 19.03 42.84
N SER A 919 -51.41 19.33 43.49
CA SER A 919 -50.66 18.54 44.52
C SER A 919 -51.39 17.35 45.18
N ALA A 920 -50.79 16.20 45.50
CA ALA A 920 -49.42 15.64 45.38
C ALA A 920 -49.50 14.09 45.57
N SER A 921 -48.50 13.24 45.91
CA SER A 921 -47.11 13.36 46.40
C SER A 921 -46.29 12.05 46.23
N VAL A 922 -45.01 12.06 46.64
CA VAL A 922 -44.13 10.93 47.04
C VAL A 922 -43.80 9.79 46.04
N SER A 923 -42.54 9.83 45.58
CA SER A 923 -41.63 8.75 45.14
C SER A 923 -42.10 7.64 44.18
N SER A 924 -41.70 7.78 42.91
CA SER A 924 -41.09 6.69 42.12
C SER A 924 -40.11 7.30 41.10
N LEU A 925 -39.24 6.48 40.51
CA LEU A 925 -38.07 6.92 39.74
C LEU A 925 -38.44 7.82 38.55
N PRO A 926 -37.58 8.77 38.13
CA PRO A 926 -37.77 9.47 36.87
C PRO A 926 -37.59 8.47 35.72
N SER A 927 -38.70 8.15 35.06
CA SER A 927 -38.67 7.71 33.67
C SER A 927 -37.92 8.74 32.84
N GLU A 928 -36.97 8.31 32.01
CA GLU A 928 -36.24 9.18 31.10
C GLU A 928 -37.22 10.02 30.25
N PRO A 929 -36.94 11.31 30.02
CA PRO A 929 -37.78 12.11 29.13
C PRO A 929 -37.69 11.52 27.72
N ALA A 930 -38.81 11.47 27.00
CA ALA A 930 -38.81 11.11 25.60
C ALA A 930 -37.85 12.04 24.84
N HIS A 931 -36.72 11.48 24.39
CA HIS A 931 -35.76 12.22 23.60
C HIS A 931 -36.40 12.61 22.26
N ASP A 932 -36.50 13.92 22.01
CA ASP A 932 -36.77 14.43 20.67
C ASP A 932 -35.69 13.88 19.73
N ILE A 933 -36.07 13.00 18.80
CA ILE A 933 -35.14 12.40 17.84
C ILE A 933 -34.80 13.48 16.80
N ILE A 934 -33.66 14.14 17.01
CA ILE A 934 -33.09 15.09 16.05
C ILE A 934 -32.87 14.34 14.73
N ASP A 935 -33.38 14.90 13.62
CA ASP A 935 -33.16 14.36 12.28
C ASP A 935 -31.64 14.33 11.98
N PRO A 936 -31.03 13.15 11.80
CA PRO A 936 -29.58 13.02 11.62
C PRO A 936 -29.09 13.68 10.33
N THR A 937 -29.94 13.79 9.30
CA THR A 937 -29.60 14.55 8.09
C THR A 937 -29.54 16.04 8.42
N LYS A 938 -30.53 16.56 9.15
CA LYS A 938 -30.58 17.98 9.54
C LYS A 938 -29.37 18.35 10.40
N ALA A 939 -29.03 17.49 11.36
CA ALA A 939 -27.83 17.64 12.18
C ALA A 939 -26.55 17.70 11.32
N ARG A 940 -26.36 16.78 10.35
CA ARG A 940 -25.20 16.81 9.44
C ARG A 940 -25.07 18.16 8.71
N PHE A 941 -26.15 18.64 8.07
CA PHE A 941 -26.09 19.90 7.34
C PHE A 941 -25.84 21.10 8.26
N PHE A 942 -26.51 21.20 9.40
CA PHE A 942 -26.28 22.29 10.38
C PHE A 942 -24.84 22.32 10.89
N ARG A 943 -24.25 21.16 11.17
CA ARG A 943 -22.83 21.04 11.55
C ARG A 943 -21.90 21.53 10.44
N GLU A 944 -22.05 21.01 9.21
CA GLU A 944 -21.17 21.40 8.10
C GLU A 944 -21.35 22.87 7.70
N PHE A 945 -22.56 23.43 7.82
CA PHE A 945 -22.79 24.87 7.67
C PHE A 945 -21.96 25.67 8.68
N LYS A 946 -22.13 25.42 9.98
CA LYS A 946 -21.44 26.17 11.04
C LYS A 946 -19.91 26.02 10.96
N TYR A 947 -19.42 24.83 10.60
CA TYR A 947 -18.00 24.58 10.40
C TYR A 947 -17.44 25.31 9.15
N THR A 948 -18.21 25.34 8.06
CA THR A 948 -17.83 26.08 6.83
C THR A 948 -17.86 27.59 7.07
N GLU A 949 -18.85 28.12 7.80
CA GLU A 949 -18.93 29.52 8.23
C GLU A 949 -17.73 29.94 9.11
N LEU A 950 -17.33 29.08 10.06
CA LEU A 950 -16.12 29.26 10.87
C LEU A 950 -14.86 29.39 10.02
N LEU A 951 -14.58 28.39 9.17
CA LEU A 951 -13.38 28.38 8.33
C LEU A 951 -13.35 29.56 7.36
N ARG A 952 -14.49 29.87 6.73
CA ARG A 952 -14.63 31.00 5.82
C ARG A 952 -14.35 32.34 6.52
N SER A 953 -14.87 32.52 7.73
CA SER A 953 -14.64 33.75 8.52
C SER A 953 -13.16 33.92 8.89
N LEU A 954 -12.48 32.83 9.25
CA LEU A 954 -11.02 32.81 9.46
C LEU A 954 -10.25 33.17 8.18
N MET A 955 -10.53 32.49 7.07
CA MET A 955 -9.86 32.72 5.79
C MET A 955 -10.01 34.18 5.33
N ARG A 956 -11.20 34.76 5.50
CA ARG A 956 -11.46 36.18 5.22
C ARG A 956 -10.69 37.12 6.16
N ALA A 957 -10.62 36.80 7.45
CA ALA A 957 -9.84 37.58 8.42
C ALA A 957 -8.35 37.59 8.05
N TYR A 958 -7.78 36.43 7.69
CA TYR A 958 -6.39 36.33 7.22
C TYR A 958 -6.15 37.04 5.89
N PHE A 959 -7.06 36.94 4.93
CA PHE A 959 -6.96 37.68 3.66
C PHE A 959 -6.84 39.18 3.93
N GLN A 960 -7.73 39.76 4.75
CA GLN A 960 -7.69 41.18 5.10
C GLN A 960 -6.41 41.53 5.89
N LEU A 961 -6.02 40.68 6.84
CA LEU A 961 -4.82 40.86 7.66
C LEU A 961 -3.54 40.89 6.81
N PHE A 962 -3.31 39.90 5.94
CA PHE A 962 -2.08 39.85 5.13
C PHE A 962 -1.97 41.03 4.15
N ASN A 963 -3.09 41.51 3.58
CA ASN A 963 -3.09 42.73 2.77
C ASN A 963 -2.73 43.99 3.60
N ALA A 964 -3.19 44.08 4.86
CA ALA A 964 -2.81 45.17 5.76
C ALA A 964 -1.32 45.11 6.13
N LEU A 965 -0.79 43.92 6.44
CA LEU A 965 0.63 43.69 6.77
C LEU A 965 1.55 44.02 5.58
N GLU A 966 1.17 43.64 4.36
CA GLU A 966 1.89 43.98 3.13
C GLU A 966 1.93 45.49 2.91
N ARG A 967 0.78 46.17 3.05
CA ARG A 967 0.66 47.62 2.83
C ARG A 967 1.37 48.46 3.90
N GLU A 968 1.54 47.93 5.10
CA GLU A 968 2.37 48.53 6.18
C GLU A 968 3.89 48.26 5.99
N GLY A 969 4.24 47.36 5.06
CA GLY A 969 5.62 46.92 4.82
C GLY A 969 6.18 46.06 5.96
N LEU A 970 5.33 45.29 6.64
CA LEU A 970 5.68 44.31 7.66
C LEU A 970 5.95 42.92 7.07
N VAL A 971 5.42 42.65 5.87
CA VAL A 971 5.73 41.45 5.08
C VAL A 971 6.53 41.88 3.85
N GLU A 972 7.76 41.37 3.69
CA GLU A 972 8.67 41.82 2.65
C GLU A 972 8.34 41.17 1.28
N VAL A 973 7.77 41.96 0.36
CA VAL A 973 7.38 41.52 -0.99
C VAL A 973 8.58 41.60 -1.95
N LYS A 974 9.35 40.52 -2.02
CA LYS A 974 10.50 40.42 -2.94
C LYS A 974 10.06 40.15 -4.38
N LEU A 975 10.21 41.16 -5.24
CA LEU A 975 9.98 41.06 -6.69
C LEU A 975 10.88 39.97 -7.30
N PRO A 976 10.31 38.95 -7.99
CA PRO A 976 11.11 37.93 -8.67
C PRO A 976 11.95 38.51 -9.82
N VAL A 977 13.23 38.12 -9.87
CA VAL A 977 14.18 38.57 -10.93
C VAL A 977 13.92 37.88 -12.27
N TYR A 978 13.50 36.60 -12.25
CA TYR A 978 13.35 35.76 -13.45
C TYR A 978 11.91 35.27 -13.69
N SER A 979 10.92 35.77 -12.95
CA SER A 979 9.51 35.36 -13.07
C SER A 979 8.56 36.50 -12.67
N SER A 980 7.26 36.24 -12.65
CA SER A 980 6.23 37.22 -12.24
C SER A 980 5.25 36.60 -11.24
N TYR A 981 4.54 37.43 -10.48
CA TYR A 981 3.48 36.96 -9.57
C TYR A 981 2.35 36.24 -10.30
N LEU A 982 2.02 36.65 -11.54
CA LEU A 982 1.08 35.94 -12.41
C LEU A 982 1.51 34.48 -12.66
N ILE A 983 2.76 34.25 -13.02
CA ILE A 983 3.30 32.90 -13.28
C ILE A 983 3.27 32.07 -11.98
N ARG A 984 3.64 32.66 -10.84
CA ARG A 984 3.56 31.98 -9.53
C ARG A 984 2.13 31.57 -9.19
N PHE A 985 1.17 32.48 -9.32
CA PHE A 985 -0.25 32.22 -9.09
C PHE A 985 -0.75 31.08 -9.99
N GLN A 986 -0.44 31.14 -11.29
CA GLN A 986 -0.79 30.07 -12.24
C GLN A 986 -0.23 28.71 -11.85
N HIS A 987 1.02 28.65 -11.36
CA HIS A 987 1.61 27.39 -10.86
C HIS A 987 1.00 26.91 -9.52
N ARG A 988 0.61 27.81 -8.61
CA ARG A 988 0.01 27.41 -7.31
C ARG A 988 -1.37 26.76 -7.48
N PHE A 989 -2.13 27.21 -8.48
CA PHE A 989 -3.51 26.79 -8.74
C PHE A 989 -3.68 26.01 -10.06
N ALA A 990 -2.58 25.52 -10.65
CA ALA A 990 -2.59 24.79 -11.93
C ALA A 990 -3.52 23.58 -11.92
N ALA A 991 -3.54 22.82 -10.82
CA ALA A 991 -4.39 21.65 -10.60
C ALA A 991 -5.90 21.93 -10.75
N PHE A 992 -6.34 23.19 -10.70
CA PHE A 992 -7.75 23.56 -10.78
C PHE A 992 -8.20 23.97 -12.19
N GLN A 993 -7.27 24.16 -13.14
CA GLN A 993 -7.58 24.71 -14.46
C GLN A 993 -8.45 23.81 -15.34
N LYS A 994 -8.48 22.49 -15.08
CA LYS A 994 -9.29 21.54 -15.84
C LYS A 994 -10.71 21.37 -15.30
N LEU A 995 -10.97 21.72 -14.04
CA LEU A 995 -12.28 21.56 -13.41
C LEU A 995 -13.27 22.61 -13.96
N PRO A 996 -14.49 22.20 -14.36
CA PRO A 996 -15.50 23.15 -14.80
C PRO A 996 -16.14 23.90 -13.62
N TYR A 997 -16.30 23.23 -12.46
CA TYR A 997 -16.86 23.84 -11.25
C TYR A 997 -16.11 23.40 -9.97
N PRO A 998 -15.85 24.31 -9.01
CA PRO A 998 -15.87 25.76 -9.16
C PRO A 998 -14.79 26.20 -10.17
N ALA A 999 -15.11 27.20 -10.99
CA ALA A 999 -14.17 27.68 -12.00
C ALA A 999 -12.87 28.21 -11.35
N ALA A 1000 -11.72 27.91 -11.97
CA ALA A 1000 -10.44 28.39 -11.48
C ALA A 1000 -10.37 29.93 -11.54
N LEU A 1001 -10.07 30.57 -10.41
CA LEU A 1001 -9.94 32.03 -10.36
C LEU A 1001 -8.69 32.51 -11.09
N THR A 1002 -8.76 33.73 -11.60
CA THR A 1002 -7.66 34.40 -12.30
C THR A 1002 -6.85 35.32 -11.37
N PHE A 1003 -5.60 35.58 -11.75
CA PHE A 1003 -4.75 36.53 -11.03
C PHE A 1003 -5.28 37.97 -11.12
N GLU A 1004 -6.04 38.32 -12.15
CA GLU A 1004 -6.60 39.67 -12.30
C GLU A 1004 -7.79 39.88 -11.35
N GLU A 1005 -8.63 38.86 -11.14
CA GLU A 1005 -9.65 38.87 -10.08
C GLU A 1005 -9.01 38.95 -8.68
N TYR A 1006 -7.87 38.29 -8.45
CA TYR A 1006 -7.13 38.45 -7.21
C TYR A 1006 -6.70 39.91 -7.02
N ARG A 1007 -6.03 40.51 -8.03
CA ARG A 1007 -5.54 41.90 -7.97
C ARG A 1007 -6.64 42.92 -7.70
N GLN A 1008 -7.81 42.73 -8.29
CA GLN A 1008 -8.97 43.61 -8.09
C GLN A 1008 -9.55 43.46 -6.68
N ASN A 1009 -9.63 42.24 -6.15
CA ASN A 1009 -10.14 41.99 -4.79
C ASN A 1009 -9.11 42.34 -3.69
N SER A 1010 -7.81 42.35 -4.00
CA SER A 1010 -6.73 42.76 -3.09
C SER A 1010 -6.48 44.27 -3.09
N ASP A 1011 -7.18 45.07 -3.90
CA ASP A 1011 -6.96 46.53 -3.92
C ASP A 1011 -7.64 47.23 -2.73
N PHE A 1012 -6.95 47.19 -1.59
CA PHE A 1012 -7.34 47.94 -0.40
C PHE A 1012 -6.85 49.40 -0.40
N SER A 1013 -6.28 49.91 -1.50
CA SER A 1013 -5.80 51.30 -1.61
C SER A 1013 -6.85 52.37 -1.23
N PRO A 1014 -8.16 52.20 -1.52
CA PRO A 1014 -9.18 53.19 -1.16
C PRO A 1014 -9.50 53.32 0.34
N TYR A 1015 -9.04 52.39 1.19
CA TYR A 1015 -9.41 52.32 2.60
C TYR A 1015 -8.25 52.73 3.53
N ASP A 1016 -8.58 53.24 4.72
CA ASP A 1016 -7.59 53.50 5.76
C ASP A 1016 -7.06 52.20 6.39
N LEU A 1017 -5.78 52.17 6.74
CA LEU A 1017 -5.12 50.96 7.27
C LEU A 1017 -5.80 50.44 8.55
N GLU A 1018 -6.19 51.34 9.46
CA GLU A 1018 -6.91 50.99 10.69
C GLU A 1018 -8.27 50.34 10.43
N LEU A 1019 -8.98 50.75 9.37
CA LEU A 1019 -10.27 50.18 9.00
C LEU A 1019 -10.13 48.74 8.51
N ILE A 1020 -9.05 48.43 7.78
CA ILE A 1020 -8.76 47.06 7.29
C ILE A 1020 -8.46 46.14 8.48
N TYR A 1021 -7.63 46.59 9.43
CA TYR A 1021 -7.34 45.83 10.66
C TYR A 1021 -8.58 45.60 11.51
N LYS A 1022 -9.45 46.62 11.66
CA LYS A 1022 -10.72 46.48 12.39
C LYS A 1022 -11.67 45.50 11.70
N SER A 1023 -11.76 45.53 10.37
CA SER A 1023 -12.54 44.55 9.59
C SER A 1023 -12.02 43.12 9.81
N ALA A 1024 -10.69 42.92 9.86
CA ALA A 1024 -10.10 41.62 10.14
C ALA A 1024 -10.41 41.16 11.58
N GLU A 1025 -10.33 42.05 12.57
CA GLU A 1025 -10.72 41.80 13.96
C GLU A 1025 -12.21 41.43 14.10
N GLU A 1026 -13.11 42.12 13.37
CA GLU A 1026 -14.54 41.77 13.30
C GLU A 1026 -14.74 40.36 12.70
N CYS A 1027 -13.98 39.99 11.65
CA CYS A 1027 -14.02 38.64 11.07
C CYS A 1027 -13.49 37.55 12.04
N PHE A 1028 -12.41 37.80 12.79
CA PHE A 1028 -11.94 36.89 13.84
C PHE A 1028 -12.95 36.74 14.99
N ASN A 1029 -13.66 37.81 15.36
CA ASN A 1029 -14.72 37.73 16.38
C ASN A 1029 -15.95 36.94 15.89
N MET A 1030 -16.33 37.06 14.61
CA MET A 1030 -17.35 36.19 14.01
C MET A 1030 -16.91 34.72 14.04
N ALA A 1031 -15.68 34.42 13.60
CA ALA A 1031 -15.11 33.08 13.67
C ALA A 1031 -15.13 32.51 15.10
N ARG A 1032 -14.72 33.30 16.11
CA ARG A 1032 -14.79 32.92 17.52
C ARG A 1032 -16.20 32.46 17.93
N GLY A 1033 -17.22 33.25 17.58
CA GLY A 1033 -18.62 32.92 17.87
C GLY A 1033 -19.11 31.62 17.21
N HIS A 1034 -18.69 31.34 15.97
CA HIS A 1034 -18.99 30.06 15.31
C HIS A 1034 -18.30 28.87 15.99
N ALA A 1035 -17.04 29.03 16.44
CA ALA A 1035 -16.32 27.98 17.17
C ALA A 1035 -16.92 27.73 18.57
N GLU A 1036 -17.27 28.79 19.31
CA GLU A 1036 -17.94 28.70 20.61
C GLU A 1036 -19.28 27.97 20.51
N ALA A 1037 -20.09 28.25 19.47
CA ALA A 1037 -21.37 27.58 19.24
C ALA A 1037 -21.22 26.09 18.86
N LEU A 1038 -20.18 25.72 18.11
CA LEU A 1038 -19.87 24.32 17.77
C LEU A 1038 -19.36 23.51 18.98
N LEU A 1039 -18.69 24.16 19.93
CA LEU A 1039 -18.18 23.55 21.16
C LEU A 1039 -19.23 23.49 22.29
N SER A 1040 -20.12 24.49 22.39
CA SER A 1040 -21.21 24.46 23.36
C SER A 1040 -22.25 23.39 23.02
N ASP A 1041 -22.52 23.20 21.71
CA ASP A 1041 -23.34 22.10 21.18
C ASP A 1041 -24.69 21.97 21.91
N GLU A 1042 -25.35 23.11 22.14
CA GLU A 1042 -26.61 23.19 22.91
C GLU A 1042 -27.73 22.33 22.30
N GLU A 1043 -27.74 22.21 20.98
CA GLU A 1043 -28.70 21.41 20.20
C GLU A 1043 -28.27 19.93 20.03
N LYS A 1044 -27.10 19.51 20.54
CA LYS A 1044 -26.52 18.15 20.37
C LYS A 1044 -26.33 17.71 18.91
N ILE A 1045 -26.16 18.67 18.02
CA ILE A 1045 -26.01 18.48 16.57
C ILE A 1045 -24.58 18.09 16.19
N ASN A 1046 -23.59 18.52 16.97
CA ASN A 1046 -22.17 18.33 16.68
C ASN A 1046 -21.59 17.04 17.32
N ARG A 1047 -22.41 16.13 17.85
CA ARG A 1047 -21.92 14.86 18.40
C ARG A 1047 -22.16 13.67 17.48
N ILE A 1048 -21.17 12.79 17.42
CA ILE A 1048 -21.29 11.46 16.81
C ILE A 1048 -21.01 10.38 17.85
N VAL A 1049 -21.42 9.15 17.55
CA VAL A 1049 -21.01 7.99 18.35
C VAL A 1049 -19.57 7.64 17.96
N THR A 1050 -18.67 7.74 18.93
CA THR A 1050 -17.27 7.35 18.82
C THR A 1050 -16.96 6.18 19.76
N ILE A 1051 -15.70 5.79 19.81
CA ILE A 1051 -15.22 4.65 20.61
C ILE A 1051 -15.40 4.91 22.11
N GLY A 1052 -15.34 6.17 22.54
CA GLY A 1052 -15.52 6.60 23.93
C GLY A 1052 -16.97 6.91 24.34
N GLY A 1053 -17.92 6.91 23.40
CA GLY A 1053 -19.32 7.26 23.66
C GLY A 1053 -19.82 8.32 22.68
N LEU A 1054 -20.44 9.40 23.19
CA LEU A 1054 -21.03 10.47 22.38
C LEU A 1054 -20.13 11.72 22.42
N GLU A 1055 -19.15 11.78 21.52
CA GLU A 1055 -18.11 12.83 21.48
C GLU A 1055 -18.40 13.91 20.41
N ILE A 1056 -17.82 15.09 20.61
CA ILE A 1056 -17.93 16.24 19.69
C ILE A 1056 -17.03 16.00 18.46
N VAL A 1057 -17.61 16.16 17.25
CA VAL A 1057 -16.87 16.08 15.99
C VAL A 1057 -15.82 17.18 15.92
N ARG A 1058 -14.58 16.81 15.57
CA ARG A 1058 -13.44 17.73 15.41
C ARG A 1058 -13.08 18.54 16.68
N ASP A 1059 -13.44 18.09 17.89
CA ASP A 1059 -13.24 18.82 19.16
C ASP A 1059 -11.85 19.46 19.32
N PHE A 1060 -10.76 18.69 19.20
CA PHE A 1060 -9.39 19.19 19.30
C PHE A 1060 -9.04 20.24 18.22
N GLU A 1061 -9.61 20.12 17.01
CA GLU A 1061 -9.48 21.12 15.94
C GLU A 1061 -10.20 22.41 16.32
N LEU A 1062 -11.47 22.32 16.73
CA LEU A 1062 -12.29 23.45 17.14
C LEU A 1062 -11.67 24.21 18.32
N GLN A 1063 -11.11 23.50 19.31
CA GLN A 1063 -10.37 24.13 20.41
C GLN A 1063 -9.10 24.85 19.94
N SER A 1064 -8.40 24.32 18.95
CA SER A 1064 -7.20 24.95 18.37
C SER A 1064 -7.57 26.18 17.53
N LEU A 1065 -8.58 26.08 16.67
CA LEU A 1065 -9.15 27.19 15.90
C LEU A 1065 -9.66 28.31 16.82
N LEU A 1066 -10.33 27.96 17.93
CA LEU A 1066 -10.80 28.92 18.93
C LEU A 1066 -9.63 29.68 19.59
N LYS A 1067 -8.55 28.97 19.96
CA LYS A 1067 -7.32 29.60 20.49
C LYS A 1067 -6.70 30.56 19.47
N VAL A 1068 -6.62 30.19 18.20
CA VAL A 1068 -6.14 31.06 17.12
C VAL A 1068 -7.00 32.32 17.00
N CYS A 1069 -8.33 32.19 16.98
CA CYS A 1069 -9.25 33.34 16.94
C CYS A 1069 -9.00 34.30 18.11
N ILE A 1070 -8.92 33.77 19.33
CA ILE A 1070 -8.73 34.56 20.55
C ILE A 1070 -7.37 35.27 20.53
N SER A 1071 -6.29 34.57 20.21
CA SER A 1071 -4.94 35.15 20.16
C SER A 1071 -4.83 36.25 19.10
N CYS A 1072 -5.32 36.00 17.88
CA CYS A 1072 -5.29 37.00 16.80
C CYS A 1072 -6.14 38.24 17.14
N CYS A 1073 -7.33 38.08 17.73
CA CYS A 1073 -8.07 39.22 18.27
C CYS A 1073 -7.24 40.01 19.28
N ILE A 1074 -6.65 39.36 20.29
CA ILE A 1074 -5.88 40.03 21.35
C ILE A 1074 -4.68 40.82 20.77
N HIS A 1075 -3.92 40.23 19.83
CA HIS A 1075 -2.78 40.92 19.22
C HIS A 1075 -3.22 42.11 18.34
N LEU A 1076 -4.36 41.99 17.64
CA LEU A 1076 -4.94 43.11 16.89
C LEU A 1076 -5.43 44.23 17.81
N SER A 1077 -6.17 43.93 18.88
CA SER A 1077 -6.61 44.94 19.85
C SER A 1077 -5.43 45.62 20.55
N GLN A 1078 -4.37 44.89 20.89
CA GLN A 1078 -3.14 45.47 21.49
C GLN A 1078 -2.42 46.43 20.53
N ARG A 1079 -2.48 46.16 19.22
CA ARG A 1079 -1.93 47.02 18.17
C ARG A 1079 -2.79 48.28 17.99
N THR A 1080 -4.12 48.16 17.92
CA THR A 1080 -5.03 49.31 17.75
C THR A 1080 -5.10 50.21 18.99
N GLU A 1081 -4.94 49.67 20.19
CA GLU A 1081 -4.82 50.45 21.44
C GLU A 1081 -3.45 51.15 21.61
N GLY A 1082 -2.52 51.00 20.67
CA GLY A 1082 -1.20 51.67 20.70
C GLY A 1082 -0.27 51.20 21.84
N LYS A 1083 -0.58 50.05 22.47
CA LYS A 1083 0.23 49.46 23.55
C LYS A 1083 1.56 48.88 23.04
N ILE A 1084 1.59 48.46 21.78
CA ILE A 1084 2.80 48.02 21.07
C ILE A 1084 3.40 49.21 20.32
N LYS A 1085 4.39 49.88 20.91
CA LYS A 1085 5.23 50.86 20.21
C LYS A 1085 6.23 50.10 19.33
N MET A 1086 5.91 49.91 18.05
CA MET A 1086 6.83 49.23 17.12
C MET A 1086 8.22 49.86 17.15
N LYS A 1087 9.20 49.07 17.61
CA LYS A 1087 10.62 49.42 17.52
C LYS A 1087 11.11 49.31 16.06
N THR A 1088 12.34 49.75 15.84
CA THR A 1088 12.96 49.87 14.52
C THR A 1088 13.19 48.55 13.76
N SER A 1089 12.93 47.38 14.36
CA SER A 1089 12.92 46.07 13.69
C SER A 1089 11.48 45.72 13.25
N LYS A 1090 11.20 45.86 11.97
CA LYS A 1090 9.89 45.58 11.36
C LYS A 1090 9.71 44.09 11.02
N GLU A 1091 9.62 43.23 12.02
CA GLU A 1091 9.37 41.80 11.79
C GLU A 1091 8.07 41.35 12.48
N VAL A 1092 7.28 40.57 11.74
CA VAL A 1092 6.06 39.89 12.18
C VAL A 1092 6.36 38.40 12.23
N HIS A 1093 6.06 37.79 13.38
CA HIS A 1093 6.25 36.36 13.60
C HIS A 1093 4.93 35.63 13.33
N LEU A 1094 5.01 34.50 12.61
CA LEU A 1094 3.86 33.68 12.24
C LEU A 1094 4.00 32.32 12.94
N ASP A 1095 3.27 32.11 14.03
CA ASP A 1095 3.33 30.87 14.79
C ASP A 1095 2.23 29.87 14.37
N PHE A 1096 2.62 28.79 13.71
CA PHE A 1096 1.74 27.67 13.35
C PHE A 1096 1.62 26.59 14.44
N SER A 1097 2.25 26.76 15.62
CA SER A 1097 2.25 25.75 16.70
C SER A 1097 0.86 25.44 17.25
N VAL A 1098 -0.06 26.41 17.21
CA VAL A 1098 -1.43 26.27 17.71
C VAL A 1098 -2.32 25.56 16.67
N HIS A 1099 -2.15 25.84 15.38
CA HIS A 1099 -2.92 25.22 14.30
C HIS A 1099 -2.12 25.19 12.97
N PRO A 1100 -2.00 24.03 12.30
CA PRO A 1100 -1.12 23.88 11.14
C PRO A 1100 -1.56 24.67 9.91
N HIS A 1101 -2.81 25.15 9.85
CA HIS A 1101 -3.34 25.91 8.69
C HIS A 1101 -3.55 27.39 8.96
N PHE A 1102 -3.43 27.86 10.20
CA PHE A 1102 -3.81 29.21 10.61
C PHE A 1102 -2.83 29.74 11.67
N PRO A 1103 -1.89 30.64 11.31
CA PRO A 1103 -0.84 31.08 12.22
C PRO A 1103 -1.34 32.15 13.19
N VAL A 1104 -0.90 32.09 14.44
CA VAL A 1104 -0.99 33.25 15.35
C VAL A 1104 -0.02 34.31 14.85
N VAL A 1105 -0.54 35.51 14.59
CA VAL A 1105 0.25 36.64 14.07
C VAL A 1105 0.72 37.51 15.23
N GLU A 1106 2.01 37.44 15.53
CA GLU A 1106 2.63 38.18 16.63
C GLU A 1106 3.39 39.41 16.10
N PHE A 1107 3.11 40.57 16.69
CA PHE A 1107 3.81 41.82 16.39
C PHE A 1107 4.98 42.00 17.36
N SER A 1108 6.21 42.11 16.84
CA SER A 1108 7.40 42.35 17.67
C SER A 1108 7.33 43.69 18.43
N SER A 1109 7.86 43.73 19.66
CA SER A 1109 7.67 44.82 20.65
C SER A 1109 8.94 45.56 21.08
#